data_AF-A0AAP3E9J0-F1
#
_entry.id   AF-A0AAP3E9J0-F1
#
_cell.length_a   1.000
_cell.length_b   1.000
_cell.length_c   1.000
_cell.angle_alpha   90.00
_cell.angle_beta   90.00
_cell.angle_gamma   90.00
#
_symmetry.space_group_name_H-M   'P 1'
#
loop_
_entity.id
_entity.type
_entity.pdbx_description
1 polymer ?
#
loop_
_entity_poly.entity_id
_entity_poly.type
_entity_poly.pdbx_seq_one_letter_code
_entity_poly.pdbx_strand_id
1 'polypeptide(L)'
;MSKQVPEVETLFCHETGSDYLVVVTRDGKRLFRAKLGLSETSAGPRPAKFRVKRGSSEEPRQPDEFVDLARRASRIRLSEQTSKGGREALLEMFAGYQLEDKAKAVRTCRYCASSGRYSPITTETAIKSDDDWICTDCASRELERELSYVGNVTGAAKDRLEELMLEVQDLERITNLLKGRLDPDLTKFDTISATTDEVDPVGVDTLNLHPGLQNLLEDRFDTLLPVQSLSVENGLFDGNDQLVVSATATGKTLVGELAGLNRVLNGKGKLLFLVPLVALANQKYDDFQDEYGHLVDVSIRVGASRIADSGNQFDPNADVIVGTYEGIDHALRTGKDLGDIGTVVIDEVHTLKEPERGHRLDGLISRLKYTCEKRQQARDAYGGAQWIYLSATVGNAEQLGAALEATLIEFEERPVPIERHVTFADGREKVNVENKLVRRAFDTESSKGYRGQTIIFTNSRRRCHEISRKLEYNAAPYHAGLDYKRRKRVEGMFADQELAAVVTTAALAAGVDFPASQVIFDSLAMGIEWLSVQEFHQMLGRAGRPDYHDKGTVYVLVEPDCSYHNSMEMTEDEVAFKLLKGEMEPVMTQYDEAGAIEETLANITVSGKAAKSLNDRMLGEVPTTHAIGKLLEYEFIDGFSPTPLGRVVTEHFLSPGQAFAIIDGIRKGAHPYDLIADIELRDQRL
;
A
#
# COMPACT_ATOMS: atom_id res chain seq x y z
N MET A 1 70.13 -27.73 2.70
CA MET A 1 69.65 -26.37 2.33
C MET A 1 68.25 -26.19 2.91
N SER A 2 68.16 -25.49 4.05
CA SER A 2 66.91 -25.25 4.79
C SER A 2 66.05 -24.23 4.03
N LYS A 3 64.96 -24.67 3.40
CA LYS A 3 63.90 -23.74 2.98
C LYS A 3 63.28 -23.20 4.26
N GLN A 4 63.56 -21.93 4.59
CA GLN A 4 62.91 -21.24 5.70
C GLN A 4 61.40 -21.40 5.58
N VAL A 5 60.82 -22.15 6.51
CA VAL A 5 59.36 -22.28 6.64
C VAL A 5 58.82 -20.93 7.12
N PRO A 6 57.83 -20.34 6.44
CA PRO A 6 57.31 -19.00 6.74
C PRO A 6 56.77 -18.90 8.17
N GLU A 7 56.82 -17.70 8.77
CA GLU A 7 56.21 -17.42 10.09
C GLU A 7 54.73 -17.84 10.11
N VAL A 8 54.35 -18.57 11.15
CA VAL A 8 53.00 -19.10 11.35
C VAL A 8 52.32 -18.27 12.43
N GLU A 9 51.21 -17.62 12.11
CA GLU A 9 50.47 -16.82 13.08
C GLU A 9 49.48 -17.72 13.86
N THR A 10 48.57 -18.39 13.14
CA THR A 10 47.55 -19.25 13.74
C THR A 10 47.61 -20.65 13.15
N LEU A 11 47.62 -21.66 14.03
CA LEU A 11 47.42 -23.06 13.68
C LEU A 11 46.05 -23.49 14.18
N PHE A 12 45.13 -23.76 13.26
CA PHE A 12 43.77 -24.19 13.56
C PHE A 12 43.61 -25.70 13.36
N CYS A 13 43.03 -26.39 14.33
CA CYS A 13 42.73 -27.82 14.27
C CYS A 13 41.22 -28.07 14.40
N HIS A 14 40.69 -28.95 13.55
CA HIS A 14 39.30 -29.41 13.60
C HIS A 14 39.23 -30.89 13.24
N GLU A 15 38.51 -31.70 14.01
CA GLU A 15 38.31 -33.12 13.71
C GLU A 15 37.47 -33.34 12.46
N THR A 16 37.91 -34.26 11.60
CA THR A 16 37.24 -34.67 10.37
C THR A 16 37.40 -36.17 10.16
N GLY A 17 36.38 -36.95 10.52
CA GLY A 17 36.45 -38.41 10.48
C GLY A 17 37.45 -38.94 11.52
N SER A 18 38.41 -39.77 11.11
CA SER A 18 39.46 -40.30 12.00
C SER A 18 40.73 -39.44 12.07
N ASP A 19 40.78 -38.33 11.34
CA ASP A 19 41.93 -37.42 11.26
C ASP A 19 41.51 -36.00 11.71
N TYR A 20 42.49 -35.14 11.98
CA TYR A 20 42.30 -33.72 12.25
C TYR A 20 42.73 -32.88 11.05
N LEU A 21 41.85 -32.02 10.56
CA LEU A 21 42.16 -30.99 9.60
C LEU A 21 42.95 -29.87 10.29
N VAL A 22 44.14 -29.61 9.78
CA VAL A 22 45.05 -28.54 10.23
C VAL A 22 45.07 -27.44 9.19
N VAL A 23 44.85 -26.20 9.61
CA VAL A 23 44.90 -25.00 8.76
C VAL A 23 45.92 -24.05 9.34
N VAL A 24 46.87 -23.64 8.51
CA VAL A 24 47.94 -22.72 8.89
C VAL A 24 47.68 -21.38 8.23
N THR A 25 47.59 -20.31 9.03
CA THR A 25 47.32 -18.96 8.54
C THR A 25 48.39 -17.96 8.99
N ARG A 26 48.54 -16.89 8.19
CA ARG A 26 49.39 -15.73 8.45
C ARG A 26 48.71 -14.48 7.90
N ASP A 27 48.60 -13.43 8.70
CA ASP A 27 47.97 -12.15 8.35
C ASP A 27 46.54 -12.36 7.82
N GLY A 28 45.80 -13.29 8.46
CA GLY A 28 44.46 -13.71 8.04
C GLY A 28 44.40 -14.56 6.75
N LYS A 29 45.52 -14.76 6.03
CA LYS A 29 45.60 -15.55 4.80
C LYS A 29 46.01 -16.99 5.07
N ARG A 30 45.36 -17.93 4.40
CA ARG A 30 45.67 -19.37 4.50
C ARG A 30 46.95 -19.69 3.74
N LEU A 31 47.96 -20.21 4.45
CA LEU A 31 49.20 -20.70 3.85
C LEU A 31 48.99 -22.07 3.20
N PHE A 32 48.48 -23.05 3.97
CA PHE A 32 48.12 -24.37 3.46
C PHE A 32 47.15 -25.10 4.41
N ARG A 33 46.68 -26.26 3.97
CA ARG A 33 45.86 -27.19 4.74
C ARG A 33 46.56 -28.53 4.83
N ALA A 34 46.36 -29.25 5.92
CA ALA A 34 46.92 -30.58 6.10
C ALA A 34 45.95 -31.48 6.88
N LYS A 35 46.13 -32.79 6.80
CA LYS A 35 45.50 -33.78 7.69
C LYS A 35 46.53 -34.32 8.66
N LEU A 36 46.15 -34.36 9.93
CA LEU A 36 46.94 -34.89 11.04
C LEU A 36 46.22 -36.11 11.60
N GLY A 37 46.85 -37.27 11.56
CA GLY A 37 46.42 -38.45 12.29
C GLY A 37 47.21 -38.56 13.59
N LEU A 38 46.52 -38.85 14.70
CA LEU A 38 47.16 -39.13 15.99
C LEU A 38 47.21 -40.64 16.23
N SER A 39 48.22 -41.09 16.98
CA SER A 39 48.31 -42.45 17.52
C SER A 39 48.59 -42.40 19.01
N GLU A 40 47.99 -43.32 19.75
CA GLU A 40 48.24 -43.47 21.18
C GLU A 40 49.64 -44.03 21.44
N THR A 41 50.36 -43.45 22.39
CA THR A 41 51.69 -43.91 22.81
C THR A 41 51.78 -44.01 24.33
N SER A 42 52.87 -44.57 24.87
CA SER A 42 53.09 -44.61 26.32
C SER A 42 53.20 -43.22 26.97
N ALA A 43 53.35 -42.15 26.19
CA ALA A 43 53.40 -40.77 26.65
C ALA A 43 52.13 -39.96 26.27
N GLY A 44 51.04 -40.64 25.88
CA GLY A 44 49.80 -40.05 25.38
C GLY A 44 49.72 -39.96 23.85
N PRO A 45 48.72 -39.26 23.30
CA PRO A 45 48.52 -39.12 21.85
C PRO A 45 49.65 -38.33 21.19
N ARG A 46 50.16 -38.82 20.04
CA ARG A 46 51.25 -38.19 19.28
C ARG A 46 50.95 -38.12 17.77
N PRO A 47 51.50 -37.13 17.03
CA PRO A 47 51.42 -37.08 15.58
C PRO A 47 51.95 -38.36 14.93
N ALA A 48 51.09 -39.08 14.21
CA ALA A 48 51.43 -40.33 13.53
C ALA A 48 51.51 -40.15 12.01
N LYS A 49 50.61 -39.33 11.45
CA LYS A 49 50.53 -39.05 10.02
C LYS A 49 50.33 -37.55 9.83
N PHE A 50 51.12 -36.92 8.97
CA PHE A 50 50.91 -35.54 8.57
C PHE A 50 50.94 -35.43 7.05
N ARG A 51 49.86 -34.93 6.45
CA ARG A 51 49.68 -34.88 4.98
C ARG A 51 49.25 -33.50 4.55
N VAL A 52 50.07 -32.79 3.80
CA VAL A 52 49.76 -31.44 3.30
C VAL A 52 48.94 -31.54 2.02
N LYS A 53 47.82 -30.84 1.94
CA LYS A 53 46.91 -30.84 0.79
C LYS A 53 47.34 -29.76 -0.22
N ARG A 54 47.58 -30.14 -1.47
CA ARG A 54 47.86 -29.25 -2.61
C ARG A 54 46.89 -29.54 -3.76
N GLY A 55 45.90 -28.68 -3.95
CA GLY A 55 44.83 -28.95 -4.91
C GLY A 55 44.06 -30.23 -4.55
N SER A 56 44.08 -31.22 -5.45
CA SER A 56 43.47 -32.54 -5.28
C SER A 56 44.42 -33.60 -4.70
N SER A 57 45.73 -33.34 -4.59
CA SER A 57 46.70 -34.32 -4.06
C SER A 57 47.04 -34.08 -2.58
N GLU A 58 47.38 -35.16 -1.87
CA GLU A 58 47.89 -35.15 -0.50
C GLU A 58 49.37 -35.57 -0.52
N GLU A 59 50.27 -34.68 -0.09
CA GLU A 59 51.70 -34.99 0.05
C GLU A 59 52.02 -35.39 1.50
N PRO A 60 52.52 -36.61 1.76
CA PRO A 60 52.95 -36.99 3.10
C PRO A 60 54.19 -36.20 3.53
N ARG A 61 54.21 -35.82 4.80
CA ARG A 61 55.29 -35.10 5.49
C ARG A 61 55.67 -35.86 6.77
N GLN A 62 56.86 -35.60 7.28
CA GLN A 62 57.26 -36.20 8.55
C GLN A 62 56.39 -35.64 9.68
N PRO A 63 55.87 -36.46 10.62
CA PRO A 63 55.04 -35.97 11.72
C PRO A 63 55.71 -34.89 12.58
N ASP A 64 57.04 -34.92 12.71
CA ASP A 64 57.81 -33.89 13.42
C ASP A 64 57.68 -32.50 12.78
N GLU A 65 57.45 -32.41 11.46
CA GLU A 65 57.21 -31.13 10.78
C GLU A 65 55.96 -30.44 11.32
N PHE A 66 54.94 -31.19 11.75
CA PHE A 66 53.76 -30.61 12.39
C PHE A 66 54.08 -30.02 13.77
N VAL A 67 54.93 -30.68 14.55
CA VAL A 67 55.36 -30.19 15.87
C VAL A 67 56.15 -28.89 15.73
N ASP A 68 57.05 -28.82 14.74
CA ASP A 68 57.81 -27.61 14.43
C ASP A 68 56.89 -26.45 13.99
N LEU A 69 55.87 -26.74 13.19
CA LEU A 69 54.84 -25.76 12.82
C LEU A 69 54.07 -25.26 14.05
N ALA A 70 53.66 -26.17 14.94
CA ALA A 70 52.93 -25.82 16.15
C ALA A 70 53.77 -24.99 17.13
N ARG A 71 55.07 -25.28 17.27
CA ARG A 71 56.01 -24.49 18.08
C ARG A 71 56.15 -23.06 17.56
N ARG A 72 56.21 -22.90 16.24
CA ARG A 72 56.35 -21.59 15.56
C ARG A 72 55.05 -20.79 15.53
N ALA A 73 53.90 -21.44 15.71
CA ALA A 73 52.62 -20.74 15.77
C ALA A 73 52.59 -19.76 16.95
N SER A 74 52.14 -18.53 16.70
CA SER A 74 51.86 -17.56 17.77
C SER A 74 50.70 -18.04 18.63
N ARG A 75 49.71 -18.70 18.02
CA ARG A 75 48.52 -19.24 18.69
C ARG A 75 48.00 -20.52 18.04
N ILE A 76 47.47 -21.42 18.86
CA ILE A 76 46.85 -22.68 18.43
C ILE A 76 45.36 -22.63 18.79
N ARG A 77 44.49 -22.95 17.83
CA ARG A 77 43.03 -22.82 17.96
C ARG A 77 42.37 -24.15 17.64
N LEU A 78 41.63 -24.69 18.61
CA LEU A 78 40.89 -25.94 18.44
C LEU A 78 39.43 -25.59 18.23
N SER A 79 38.82 -26.12 17.18
CA SER A 79 37.38 -25.93 16.96
C SER A 79 36.57 -26.57 18.08
N GLU A 80 35.64 -25.82 18.69
CA GLU A 80 34.64 -26.40 19.61
C GLU A 80 33.71 -27.43 18.95
N GLN A 81 33.62 -27.41 17.62
CA GLN A 81 32.90 -28.41 16.81
C GLN A 81 33.62 -29.77 16.76
N THR A 82 34.84 -29.84 17.30
CA THR A 82 35.55 -31.11 17.51
C THR A 82 34.95 -31.84 18.70
N SER A 83 34.80 -33.16 18.60
CA SER A 83 34.25 -33.97 19.68
C SER A 83 35.02 -33.76 20.99
N LYS A 84 34.36 -34.01 22.13
CA LYS A 84 35.01 -33.85 23.44
C LYS A 84 36.30 -34.69 23.53
N GLY A 85 36.23 -35.96 23.11
CA GLY A 85 37.39 -36.85 23.07
C GLY A 85 38.48 -36.38 22.09
N GLY A 86 38.10 -35.89 20.91
CA GLY A 86 39.08 -35.34 19.96
C GLY A 86 39.79 -34.08 20.47
N ARG A 87 39.07 -33.21 21.20
CA ARG A 87 39.66 -32.02 21.84
C ARG A 87 40.60 -32.40 22.97
N GLU A 88 40.21 -33.34 23.82
CA GLU A 88 41.05 -33.86 24.89
C GLU A 88 42.34 -34.47 24.32
N ALA A 89 42.23 -35.30 23.26
CA ALA A 89 43.39 -35.88 22.60
C ALA A 89 44.34 -34.82 21.98
N LEU A 90 43.80 -33.78 21.36
CA LEU A 90 44.60 -32.67 20.83
C LEU A 90 45.29 -31.87 21.94
N LEU A 91 44.57 -31.55 23.02
CA LEU A 91 45.12 -30.82 24.17
C LEU A 91 46.22 -31.62 24.87
N GLU A 92 46.01 -32.91 25.09
CA GLU A 92 47.02 -33.81 25.66
C GLU A 92 48.25 -33.94 24.76
N MET A 93 48.05 -34.04 23.44
CA MET A 93 49.15 -34.02 22.48
C MET A 93 49.94 -32.71 22.57
N PHE A 94 49.28 -31.55 22.58
CA PHE A 94 49.98 -30.26 22.70
C PHE A 94 50.69 -30.10 24.05
N ALA A 95 50.10 -30.58 25.14
CA ALA A 95 50.73 -30.59 26.47
C ALA A 95 52.01 -31.44 26.49
N GLY A 96 51.99 -32.59 25.80
CA GLY A 96 53.17 -33.45 25.62
C GLY A 96 54.36 -32.77 24.92
N TYR A 97 54.14 -31.62 24.27
CA TYR A 97 55.16 -30.82 23.61
C TYR A 97 55.36 -29.42 24.23
N GLN A 98 54.79 -29.15 25.41
CA GLN A 98 54.86 -27.85 26.11
C GLN A 98 54.19 -26.70 25.31
N LEU A 99 53.06 -26.99 24.66
CA LEU A 99 52.30 -26.04 23.82
C LEU A 99 50.88 -25.77 24.34
N GLU A 100 50.55 -26.26 25.53
CA GLU A 100 49.24 -26.11 26.19
C GLU A 100 48.83 -24.65 26.36
N ASP A 101 49.76 -23.74 26.70
CA ASP A 101 49.47 -22.32 26.88
C ASP A 101 49.05 -21.62 25.57
N LYS A 102 49.46 -22.16 24.42
CA LYS A 102 49.10 -21.63 23.09
C LYS A 102 47.78 -22.17 22.57
N ALA A 103 47.37 -23.35 23.05
CA ALA A 103 46.21 -24.09 22.56
C ALA A 103 44.94 -23.71 23.32
N LYS A 104 43.97 -23.14 22.60
CA LYS A 104 42.66 -22.79 23.17
C LYS A 104 41.55 -23.30 22.28
N ALA A 105 40.51 -23.87 22.89
CA ALA A 105 39.26 -24.14 22.20
C ALA A 105 38.58 -22.80 21.88
N VAL A 106 38.04 -22.69 20.67
CA VAL A 106 37.30 -21.51 20.21
C VAL A 106 36.07 -21.93 19.43
N ARG A 107 34.99 -21.17 19.64
CA ARG A 107 33.81 -21.25 18.78
C ARG A 107 34.20 -20.91 17.35
N THR A 108 33.88 -21.81 16.42
CA THR A 108 34.12 -21.59 14.99
C THR A 108 32.91 -22.05 14.20
N CYS A 109 32.70 -21.39 13.06
CA CYS A 109 31.66 -21.77 12.11
C CYS A 109 31.86 -23.21 11.62
N ARG A 110 30.83 -24.06 11.78
CA ARG A 110 30.84 -25.47 11.33
C ARG A 110 31.20 -25.60 9.85
N TYR A 111 30.53 -24.86 8.97
CA TYR A 111 30.74 -24.95 7.52
C TYR A 111 32.14 -24.52 7.10
N CYS A 112 32.67 -23.46 7.73
CA CYS A 112 34.05 -23.03 7.52
C CYS A 112 35.04 -24.08 8.00
N ALA A 113 34.86 -24.62 9.21
CA ALA A 113 35.73 -25.62 9.80
C ALA A 113 35.79 -26.89 8.93
N SER A 114 34.64 -27.45 8.52
CA SER A 114 34.57 -28.60 7.62
C SER A 114 35.15 -28.30 6.23
N SER A 115 35.03 -27.06 5.77
CA SER A 115 35.66 -26.59 4.53
C SER A 115 37.15 -26.29 4.68
N GLY A 116 37.76 -26.41 5.86
CA GLY A 116 39.17 -26.08 6.15
C GLY A 116 39.50 -24.60 6.19
N ARG A 117 38.57 -23.75 6.59
CA ARG A 117 38.78 -22.33 6.85
C ARG A 117 38.69 -22.08 8.36
N TYR A 118 39.60 -21.28 8.88
CA TYR A 118 39.47 -20.76 10.24
C TYR A 118 38.57 -19.53 10.19
N SER A 119 37.43 -19.59 10.87
CA SER A 119 36.46 -18.49 10.99
C SER A 119 35.88 -18.56 12.42
N PRO A 120 36.48 -17.80 13.36
CA PRO A 120 35.96 -17.71 14.72
C PRO A 120 34.64 -16.96 14.71
N ILE A 121 33.73 -17.36 15.59
CA ILE A 121 32.42 -16.71 15.77
C ILE A 121 32.27 -16.26 17.23
N THR A 122 31.63 -15.12 17.41
CA THR A 122 31.26 -14.55 18.71
C THR A 122 29.76 -14.76 18.94
N THR A 123 29.26 -14.50 20.15
CA THR A 123 27.81 -14.51 20.40
C THR A 123 27.05 -13.56 19.48
N GLU A 124 27.65 -12.43 19.10
CA GLU A 124 27.05 -11.43 18.21
C GLU A 124 27.07 -11.83 16.72
N THR A 125 27.96 -12.75 16.31
CA THR A 125 28.16 -13.12 14.89
C THR A 125 27.83 -14.58 14.58
N ALA A 126 27.48 -15.35 15.61
CA ALA A 126 27.09 -16.74 15.49
C ALA A 126 25.60 -16.82 15.13
N ILE A 127 25.30 -17.47 14.02
CA ILE A 127 23.93 -17.77 13.59
C ILE A 127 23.70 -19.26 13.79
N LYS A 128 22.59 -19.60 14.46
CA LYS A 128 22.18 -20.98 14.68
C LYS A 128 21.66 -21.57 13.37
N SER A 129 22.05 -22.80 13.07
CA SER A 129 21.62 -23.59 11.92
C SER A 129 21.58 -25.05 12.36
N ASP A 130 20.38 -25.64 12.38
CA ASP A 130 20.10 -26.94 13.01
C ASP A 130 20.60 -26.98 14.48
N ASP A 131 21.42 -27.98 14.82
CA ASP A 131 22.04 -28.16 16.14
C ASP A 131 23.36 -27.39 16.31
N ASP A 132 23.75 -26.56 15.33
CA ASP A 132 25.09 -25.96 15.25
C ASP A 132 25.11 -24.46 15.00
N TRP A 133 26.32 -23.89 15.00
CA TRP A 133 26.55 -22.46 14.80
C TRP A 133 27.46 -22.20 13.60
N ILE A 134 27.05 -21.24 12.77
CA ILE A 134 27.74 -20.79 11.57
C ILE A 134 28.01 -19.28 11.63
N CYS A 135 28.93 -18.80 10.80
CA CYS A 135 29.20 -17.36 10.66
C CYS A 135 28.21 -16.73 9.66
N THR A 136 28.06 -15.41 9.75
CA THR A 136 27.25 -14.57 8.84
C THR A 136 27.44 -14.94 7.36
N ASP A 137 28.68 -14.99 6.86
CA ASP A 137 28.96 -15.33 5.45
C ASP A 137 28.50 -16.73 5.03
N CYS A 138 28.48 -17.69 5.96
CA CYS A 138 27.97 -19.03 5.67
C CYS A 138 26.45 -19.07 5.74
N ALA A 139 25.85 -18.31 6.66
CA ALA A 139 24.40 -18.21 6.79
C ALA A 139 23.79 -17.48 5.59
N SER A 140 24.35 -16.33 5.16
CA SER A 140 23.86 -15.60 3.97
C SER A 140 23.91 -16.46 2.72
N ARG A 141 24.96 -17.25 2.52
CA ARG A 141 25.04 -18.18 1.37
C ARG A 141 24.02 -19.31 1.45
N GLU A 142 23.70 -19.78 2.65
CA GLU A 142 22.67 -20.81 2.80
C GLU A 142 21.28 -20.20 2.59
N LEU A 143 21.03 -19.00 3.11
CA LEU A 143 19.82 -18.24 2.86
C LEU A 143 19.62 -17.97 1.36
N GLU A 144 20.64 -17.48 0.66
CA GLU A 144 20.63 -17.32 -0.81
C GLU A 144 20.25 -18.62 -1.53
N ARG A 145 20.75 -19.76 -1.03
CA ARG A 145 20.48 -21.06 -1.61
C ARG A 145 19.03 -21.48 -1.36
N GLU A 146 18.49 -21.29 -0.17
CA GLU A 146 17.09 -21.54 0.15
C GLU A 146 16.16 -20.63 -0.66
N LEU A 147 16.50 -19.35 -0.80
CA LEU A 147 15.76 -18.40 -1.63
C LEU A 147 15.67 -18.89 -3.08
N SER A 148 16.77 -19.39 -3.66
CA SER A 148 16.78 -19.92 -5.02
C SER A 148 15.82 -21.11 -5.26
N TYR A 149 15.39 -21.81 -4.21
CA TYR A 149 14.39 -22.89 -4.31
C TYR A 149 12.94 -22.39 -4.23
N VAL A 150 12.71 -21.24 -3.59
CA VAL A 150 11.37 -20.65 -3.41
C VAL A 150 11.01 -19.74 -4.59
N GLY A 151 11.99 -19.12 -5.22
CA GLY A 151 11.83 -18.24 -6.39
C GLY A 151 12.94 -17.19 -6.45
N ASN A 152 13.00 -16.36 -7.50
CA ASN A 152 13.92 -15.23 -7.49
C ASN A 152 13.35 -14.13 -6.59
N VAL A 153 13.83 -14.11 -5.35
CA VAL A 153 13.49 -13.03 -4.40
C VAL A 153 14.31 -11.78 -4.76
N THR A 154 13.67 -10.61 -4.76
CA THR A 154 14.32 -9.35 -5.14
C THR A 154 15.39 -8.92 -4.14
N GLY A 155 16.25 -7.98 -4.54
CA GLY A 155 17.31 -7.46 -3.66
C GLY A 155 16.77 -6.90 -2.34
N ALA A 156 15.68 -6.11 -2.39
CA ALA A 156 15.08 -5.52 -1.20
C ALA A 156 14.54 -6.58 -0.21
N ALA A 157 13.91 -7.64 -0.74
CA ALA A 157 13.40 -8.74 0.06
C ALA A 157 14.54 -9.57 0.67
N LYS A 158 15.61 -9.81 -0.11
CA LYS A 158 16.83 -10.47 0.38
C LYS A 158 17.51 -9.67 1.49
N ASP A 159 17.69 -8.36 1.31
CA ASP A 159 18.31 -7.48 2.30
C ASP A 159 17.55 -7.52 3.63
N ARG A 160 16.20 -7.53 3.58
CA ARG A 160 15.37 -7.67 4.79
C ARG A 160 15.53 -9.02 5.48
N LEU A 161 15.57 -10.11 4.73
CA LEU A 161 15.77 -11.44 5.30
C LEU A 161 17.16 -11.61 5.89
N GLU A 162 18.18 -10.99 5.28
CA GLU A 162 19.54 -10.94 5.83
C GLU A 162 19.60 -10.11 7.12
N GLU A 163 18.95 -8.95 7.17
CA GLU A 163 18.82 -8.12 8.38
C GLU A 163 18.14 -8.91 9.52
N LEU A 164 16.98 -9.52 9.26
CA LEU A 164 16.27 -10.36 10.22
C LEU A 164 17.12 -11.55 10.70
N MET A 165 17.88 -12.18 9.79
CA MET A 165 18.78 -13.27 10.15
C MET A 165 19.88 -12.82 11.10
N LEU A 166 20.42 -11.61 10.93
CA LEU A 166 21.43 -11.04 11.81
C LEU A 166 20.85 -10.66 13.18
N GLU A 167 19.62 -10.16 13.22
CA GLU A 167 18.92 -9.81 14.47
C GLU A 167 18.51 -11.04 15.29
N VAL A 168 17.94 -12.04 14.63
CA VAL A 168 17.35 -13.24 15.27
C VAL A 168 18.42 -14.29 15.55
N GLN A 169 19.49 -14.31 14.75
CA GLN A 169 20.60 -15.26 14.84
C GLN A 169 20.16 -16.73 14.76
N ASP A 170 19.07 -17.04 14.05
CA ASP A 170 18.55 -18.40 13.81
C ASP A 170 18.07 -18.55 12.37
N LEU A 171 18.86 -19.26 11.55
CA LEU A 171 18.60 -19.44 10.12
C LEU A 171 17.36 -20.31 9.87
N GLU A 172 17.07 -21.30 10.73
CA GLU A 172 15.91 -22.17 10.56
C GLU A 172 14.62 -21.37 10.76
N ARG A 173 14.60 -20.47 11.75
CA ARG A 173 13.48 -19.53 11.94
C ARG A 173 13.24 -18.64 10.72
N ILE A 174 14.28 -18.10 10.09
CA ILE A 174 14.14 -17.27 8.89
C ILE A 174 13.66 -18.08 7.68
N THR A 175 14.25 -19.25 7.43
CA THR A 175 13.85 -20.11 6.31
C THR A 175 12.43 -20.68 6.47
N ASN A 176 11.94 -20.81 7.70
CA ASN A 176 10.55 -21.16 7.97
C ASN A 176 9.56 -20.07 7.51
N LEU A 177 9.94 -18.79 7.53
CA LEU A 177 9.09 -17.69 7.00
C LEU A 177 8.86 -17.81 5.50
N LEU A 178 9.85 -18.33 4.78
CA LEU A 178 9.76 -18.58 3.34
C LEU A 178 8.81 -19.72 2.98
N LYS A 179 8.40 -20.52 3.97
CA LYS A 179 7.49 -21.67 3.84
C LYS A 179 6.09 -21.35 4.38
N GLY A 180 5.72 -20.07 4.39
CA GLY A 180 4.43 -19.58 4.91
C GLY A 180 4.18 -19.90 6.39
N ARG A 181 5.22 -20.15 7.20
CA ARG A 181 5.05 -20.36 8.65
C ARG A 181 4.99 -19.00 9.36
N LEU A 182 3.85 -18.76 10.01
CA LEU A 182 3.60 -17.54 10.75
C LEU A 182 4.32 -17.56 12.11
N ASP A 183 5.43 -16.84 12.18
CA ASP A 183 6.05 -16.44 13.44
C ASP A 183 5.78 -14.94 13.64
N PRO A 184 4.92 -14.53 14.59
CA PRO A 184 4.53 -13.13 14.76
C PRO A 184 5.71 -12.19 15.01
N ASP A 185 6.74 -12.66 15.70
CA ASP A 185 7.93 -11.85 16.04
C ASP A 185 8.76 -11.56 14.78
N LEU A 186 8.79 -12.51 13.85
CA LEU A 186 9.60 -12.42 12.63
C LEU A 186 8.85 -11.80 11.45
N THR A 187 7.55 -12.03 11.38
CA THR A 187 6.70 -11.46 10.32
C THR A 187 6.48 -9.97 10.54
N LYS A 188 6.62 -9.46 11.76
CA LYS A 188 6.43 -8.05 12.06
C LYS A 188 7.45 -7.20 11.28
N PHE A 189 6.92 -6.33 10.43
CA PHE A 189 7.69 -5.34 9.69
C PHE A 189 7.91 -4.10 10.57
N ASP A 190 6.82 -3.50 11.03
CA ASP A 190 6.86 -2.37 11.96
C ASP A 190 5.52 -2.17 12.70
N THR A 191 5.40 -1.06 13.42
CA THR A 191 4.15 -0.63 14.05
C THR A 191 3.91 0.83 13.71
N ILE A 192 2.76 1.10 13.11
CA ILE A 192 2.27 2.48 13.00
C ILE A 192 1.70 2.83 14.37
N SER A 193 2.39 3.74 15.06
CA SER A 193 2.02 4.20 16.39
C SER A 193 0.63 4.82 16.41
N ALA A 194 -0.02 4.75 17.57
CA ALA A 194 -1.20 5.56 17.82
C ALA A 194 -0.78 7.03 17.91
N THR A 195 -1.55 7.90 17.26
CA THR A 195 -1.43 9.36 17.36
C THR A 195 -2.67 9.87 18.08
N THR A 196 -2.45 10.73 19.07
CA THR A 196 -3.52 11.41 19.81
C THR A 196 -3.30 12.91 19.63
N ASP A 197 -4.06 13.49 18.72
CA ASP A 197 -4.20 14.93 18.64
C ASP A 197 -5.37 15.31 19.58
N GLU A 198 -5.06 15.98 20.69
CA GLU A 198 -6.10 16.47 21.60
C GLU A 198 -6.84 17.63 20.93
N VAL A 199 -8.11 17.39 20.59
CA VAL A 199 -9.04 18.40 20.09
C VAL A 199 -10.14 18.55 21.12
N ASP A 200 -10.42 19.78 21.53
CA ASP A 200 -11.56 20.07 22.39
C ASP A 200 -12.86 19.80 21.62
N PRO A 201 -13.70 18.84 22.08
CA PRO A 201 -14.90 18.48 21.34
C PRO A 201 -15.93 19.61 21.39
N VAL A 202 -16.46 20.00 20.23
CA VAL A 202 -17.53 21.01 20.15
C VAL A 202 -18.86 20.37 20.51
N GLY A 203 -19.56 20.96 21.49
CA GLY A 203 -20.92 20.56 21.90
C GLY A 203 -21.94 20.86 20.81
N VAL A 204 -22.80 19.89 20.48
CA VAL A 204 -23.80 20.05 19.41
C VAL A 204 -24.78 21.18 19.72
N ASP A 205 -25.12 21.38 20.99
CA ASP A 205 -25.99 22.45 21.50
C ASP A 205 -25.48 23.87 21.18
N THR A 206 -24.18 24.01 20.87
CA THR A 206 -23.54 25.31 20.59
C THR A 206 -23.54 25.71 19.10
N LEU A 207 -23.89 24.80 18.18
CA LEU A 207 -23.68 24.99 16.74
C LEU A 207 -24.58 26.05 16.10
N ASN A 208 -25.68 26.46 16.76
CA ASN A 208 -26.63 27.46 16.28
C ASN A 208 -27.12 27.22 14.83
N LEU A 209 -27.39 25.96 14.48
CA LEU A 209 -27.84 25.59 13.13
C LEU A 209 -29.32 25.92 12.90
N HIS A 210 -29.78 25.76 11.66
CA HIS A 210 -31.22 25.77 11.38
C HIS A 210 -31.96 24.77 12.32
N PRO A 211 -33.10 25.15 12.93
CA PRO A 211 -33.74 24.33 13.98
C PRO A 211 -34.01 22.87 13.59
N GLY A 212 -34.40 22.64 12.32
CA GLY A 212 -34.63 21.28 11.82
C GLY A 212 -33.36 20.40 11.82
N LEU A 213 -32.20 20.98 11.50
CA LEU A 213 -30.92 20.27 11.50
C LEU A 213 -30.34 20.18 12.93
N GLN A 214 -30.48 21.25 13.71
CA GLN A 214 -30.04 21.30 15.11
C GLN A 214 -30.69 20.17 15.93
N ASN A 215 -32.02 20.05 15.87
CA ASN A 215 -32.76 19.01 16.60
C ASN A 215 -32.33 17.59 16.18
N LEU A 216 -32.10 17.38 14.87
CA LEU A 216 -31.66 16.08 14.35
C LEU A 216 -30.29 15.68 14.89
N LEU A 217 -29.37 16.64 15.05
CA LEU A 217 -28.05 16.38 15.63
C LEU A 217 -28.11 16.15 17.14
N GLU A 218 -28.87 16.95 17.88
CA GLU A 218 -29.03 16.79 19.34
C GLU A 218 -29.63 15.43 19.71
N ASP A 219 -30.49 14.87 18.85
CA ASP A 219 -31.04 13.52 19.04
C ASP A 219 -29.99 12.40 18.77
N ARG A 220 -28.90 12.71 18.08
CA ARG A 220 -27.88 11.73 17.64
C ARG A 220 -26.58 11.80 18.43
N PHE A 221 -26.13 13.01 18.79
CA PHE A 221 -24.81 13.26 19.33
C PHE A 221 -24.81 14.35 20.39
N ASP A 222 -24.05 14.16 21.47
CA ASP A 222 -23.78 15.23 22.44
C ASP A 222 -22.67 16.18 21.94
N THR A 223 -21.64 15.62 21.29
CA THR A 223 -20.47 16.35 20.81
C THR A 223 -20.04 15.89 19.41
N LEU A 224 -19.44 16.79 18.64
CA LEU A 224 -18.86 16.47 17.33
C LEU A 224 -17.54 15.71 17.45
N LEU A 225 -17.21 14.90 16.43
CA LEU A 225 -15.89 14.26 16.33
C LEU A 225 -14.78 15.31 16.15
N PRO A 226 -13.51 14.99 16.46
CA PRO A 226 -12.40 15.96 16.40
C PRO A 226 -12.27 16.70 15.06
N VAL A 227 -12.28 15.98 13.92
CA VAL A 227 -12.18 16.62 12.59
C VAL A 227 -13.39 17.53 12.29
N GLN A 228 -14.57 17.19 12.82
CA GLN A 228 -15.78 17.99 12.68
C GLN A 228 -15.70 19.23 13.58
N SER A 229 -15.19 19.08 14.81
CA SER A 229 -14.95 20.16 15.76
C SER A 229 -13.96 21.18 15.20
N LEU A 230 -12.80 20.72 14.73
CA LEU A 230 -11.81 21.58 14.07
C LEU A 230 -12.39 22.32 12.86
N SER A 231 -13.19 21.64 12.05
CA SER A 231 -13.86 22.27 10.92
C SER A 231 -14.81 23.40 11.36
N VAL A 232 -15.62 23.16 12.39
CA VAL A 232 -16.53 24.18 12.96
C VAL A 232 -15.76 25.37 13.52
N GLU A 233 -14.70 25.13 14.30
CA GLU A 233 -13.86 26.19 14.86
C GLU A 233 -13.16 27.05 13.80
N ASN A 234 -12.89 26.46 12.62
CA ASN A 234 -12.32 27.15 11.47
C ASN A 234 -13.40 27.72 10.52
N GLY A 235 -14.62 27.95 11.03
CA GLY A 235 -15.67 28.70 10.35
C GLY A 235 -16.46 27.91 9.31
N LEU A 236 -16.72 26.61 9.57
CA LEU A 236 -17.58 25.79 8.71
C LEU A 236 -18.93 26.46 8.43
N PHE A 237 -19.56 27.04 9.46
CA PHE A 237 -20.87 27.68 9.34
C PHE A 237 -20.81 29.18 8.98
N ASP A 238 -19.60 29.75 8.96
CA ASP A 238 -19.37 31.15 8.54
C ASP A 238 -19.25 31.27 7.02
N GLY A 239 -19.18 30.14 6.30
CA GLY A 239 -19.05 30.10 4.85
C GLY A 239 -17.60 30.03 4.36
N ASN A 240 -16.64 29.72 5.23
CA ASN A 240 -15.24 29.56 4.83
C ASN A 240 -15.06 28.29 3.99
N ASP A 241 -14.27 28.40 2.93
CA ASP A 241 -13.87 27.25 2.12
C ASP A 241 -12.84 26.41 2.90
N GLN A 242 -13.00 25.08 2.87
CA GLN A 242 -12.18 24.17 3.66
C GLN A 242 -11.72 22.95 2.86
N LEU A 243 -10.46 22.56 3.06
CA LEU A 243 -9.92 21.27 2.64
C LEU A 243 -9.77 20.41 3.89
N VAL A 244 -10.62 19.40 4.03
CA VAL A 244 -10.63 18.48 5.17
C VAL A 244 -9.87 17.21 4.81
N VAL A 245 -8.71 17.04 5.44
CA VAL A 245 -7.83 15.88 5.26
C VAL A 245 -7.84 15.06 6.55
N SER A 246 -8.24 13.79 6.46
CA SER A 246 -8.11 12.86 7.60
C SER A 246 -8.11 11.40 7.17
N ALA A 247 -7.89 10.47 8.10
CA ALA A 247 -8.02 9.03 7.86
C ALA A 247 -9.46 8.59 7.54
N THR A 248 -9.66 7.48 6.83
CA THR A 248 -11.01 6.98 6.51
C THR A 248 -11.81 6.66 7.78
N ALA A 249 -13.13 6.85 7.73
CA ALA A 249 -14.07 6.64 8.85
C ALA A 249 -13.97 7.58 10.07
N THR A 250 -13.37 8.77 9.92
CA THR A 250 -13.33 9.82 10.97
C THR A 250 -14.50 10.81 10.92
N GLY A 251 -15.51 10.57 10.06
CA GLY A 251 -16.70 11.42 9.96
C GLY A 251 -16.56 12.66 9.06
N LYS A 252 -15.62 12.67 8.10
CA LYS A 252 -15.45 13.74 7.09
C LYS A 252 -16.72 14.09 6.33
N THR A 253 -17.51 13.08 5.97
CA THR A 253 -18.72 13.29 5.15
C THR A 253 -19.71 14.22 5.85
N LEU A 254 -19.89 14.07 7.17
CA LEU A 254 -20.80 14.89 7.95
C LEU A 254 -20.42 16.38 7.89
N VAL A 255 -19.13 16.72 7.76
CA VAL A 255 -18.68 18.12 7.60
C VAL A 255 -19.33 18.76 6.36
N GLY A 256 -19.28 18.08 5.21
CA GLY A 256 -19.90 18.55 3.97
C GLY A 256 -21.43 18.59 4.05
N GLU A 257 -22.04 17.57 4.67
CA GLU A 257 -23.49 17.50 4.89
C GLU A 257 -23.99 18.69 5.73
N LEU A 258 -23.35 18.96 6.88
CA LEU A 258 -23.73 20.03 7.79
C LEU A 258 -23.60 21.42 7.16
N ALA A 259 -22.48 21.69 6.48
CA ALA A 259 -22.26 22.96 5.80
C ALA A 259 -23.34 23.20 4.72
N GLY A 260 -23.62 22.18 3.92
CA GLY A 260 -24.60 22.23 2.84
C GLY A 260 -26.03 22.38 3.36
N LEU A 261 -26.48 21.45 4.20
CA LEU A 261 -27.86 21.40 4.70
C LEU A 261 -28.21 22.65 5.52
N ASN A 262 -27.29 23.15 6.34
CA ASN A 262 -27.54 24.39 7.08
C ASN A 262 -27.77 25.58 6.14
N ARG A 263 -27.01 25.67 5.04
CA ARG A 263 -27.20 26.74 4.04
C ARG A 263 -28.49 26.56 3.24
N VAL A 264 -28.78 25.34 2.82
CA VAL A 264 -30.03 24.97 2.12
C VAL A 264 -31.26 25.38 2.94
N LEU A 265 -31.33 24.95 4.19
CA LEU A 265 -32.48 25.20 5.07
C LEU A 265 -32.64 26.68 5.42
N ASN A 266 -31.56 27.45 5.41
CA ASN A 266 -31.57 28.90 5.58
C ASN A 266 -31.78 29.67 4.25
N GLY A 267 -32.10 28.99 3.14
CA GLY A 267 -32.37 29.60 1.85
C GLY A 267 -31.15 30.20 1.15
N LYS A 268 -29.93 29.77 1.51
CA LYS A 268 -28.65 30.28 0.98
C LYS A 268 -28.16 29.49 -0.24
N GLY A 269 -29.08 28.91 -1.01
CA GLY A 269 -28.79 28.10 -2.20
C GLY A 269 -28.73 26.60 -1.91
N LYS A 270 -28.67 25.80 -2.99
CA LYS A 270 -28.70 24.33 -2.94
C LYS A 270 -27.34 23.70 -2.58
N LEU A 271 -27.36 22.48 -2.08
CA LEU A 271 -26.15 21.67 -1.86
C LEU A 271 -25.86 20.84 -3.12
N LEU A 272 -24.65 20.96 -3.64
CA LEU A 272 -24.09 20.08 -4.66
C LEU A 272 -23.06 19.14 -4.02
N PHE A 273 -23.38 17.86 -3.88
CA PHE A 273 -22.49 16.85 -3.27
C PHE A 273 -21.91 15.93 -4.35
N LEU A 274 -20.61 16.06 -4.61
CA LEU A 274 -19.93 15.38 -5.71
C LEU A 274 -19.02 14.26 -5.22
N VAL A 275 -19.12 13.11 -5.89
CA VAL A 275 -18.32 11.91 -5.60
C VAL A 275 -17.74 11.33 -6.89
N PRO A 276 -16.61 10.60 -6.83
CA PRO A 276 -15.95 10.10 -8.03
C PRO A 276 -16.67 8.92 -8.69
N LEU A 277 -17.46 8.13 -7.96
CA LEU A 277 -18.02 6.87 -8.49
C LEU A 277 -19.54 6.87 -8.48
N VAL A 278 -20.14 6.30 -9.53
CA VAL A 278 -21.60 6.13 -9.62
C VAL A 278 -22.15 5.32 -8.43
N ALA A 279 -21.41 4.30 -7.98
CA ALA A 279 -21.81 3.51 -6.81
C ALA A 279 -21.89 4.36 -5.54
N LEU A 280 -20.89 5.22 -5.30
CA LEU A 280 -20.88 6.16 -4.19
C LEU A 280 -22.02 7.19 -4.32
N ALA A 281 -22.31 7.67 -5.54
CA ALA A 281 -23.38 8.63 -5.75
C ALA A 281 -24.76 8.04 -5.43
N ASN A 282 -25.01 6.78 -5.80
CA ASN A 282 -26.26 6.10 -5.44
C ASN A 282 -26.34 5.87 -3.93
N GLN A 283 -25.25 5.42 -3.30
CA GLN A 283 -25.22 5.25 -1.85
C GLN A 283 -25.50 6.57 -1.13
N LYS A 284 -24.83 7.65 -1.52
CA LYS A 284 -25.06 8.97 -0.91
C LYS A 284 -26.45 9.49 -1.16
N TYR A 285 -27.01 9.28 -2.35
CA TYR A 285 -28.40 9.63 -2.61
C TYR A 285 -29.36 8.90 -1.67
N ASP A 286 -29.20 7.59 -1.49
CA ASP A 286 -30.01 6.80 -0.56
C ASP A 286 -29.83 7.30 0.88
N ASP A 287 -28.58 7.52 1.33
CA ASP A 287 -28.24 8.04 2.66
C ASP A 287 -28.92 9.42 2.91
N PHE A 288 -28.80 10.35 1.95
CA PHE A 288 -29.44 11.68 2.04
C PHE A 288 -30.97 11.59 2.05
N GLN A 289 -31.54 10.70 1.24
CA GLN A 289 -32.98 10.52 1.16
C GLN A 289 -33.55 9.93 2.46
N ASP A 290 -32.86 8.96 3.04
CA ASP A 290 -33.26 8.30 4.29
C ASP A 290 -33.08 9.22 5.51
N GLU A 291 -31.95 9.93 5.61
CA GLU A 291 -31.64 10.78 6.77
C GLU A 291 -32.33 12.15 6.69
N TYR A 292 -32.38 12.78 5.52
CA TYR A 292 -32.76 14.20 5.37
C TYR A 292 -33.94 14.44 4.42
N GLY A 293 -34.48 13.41 3.75
CA GLY A 293 -35.56 13.57 2.77
C GLY A 293 -36.89 14.08 3.31
N HIS A 294 -37.04 14.17 4.64
CA HIS A 294 -38.18 14.82 5.30
C HIS A 294 -38.00 16.34 5.48
N LEU A 295 -36.78 16.85 5.28
CA LEU A 295 -36.42 18.27 5.41
C LEU A 295 -36.15 18.94 4.05
N VAL A 296 -35.60 18.19 3.09
CA VAL A 296 -35.10 18.71 1.80
C VAL A 296 -35.43 17.76 0.65
N ASP A 297 -35.62 18.31 -0.54
CA ASP A 297 -35.74 17.52 -1.76
C ASP A 297 -34.36 17.08 -2.27
N VAL A 298 -34.18 15.77 -2.48
CA VAL A 298 -32.91 15.17 -2.92
C VAL A 298 -33.02 14.63 -4.35
N SER A 299 -32.05 14.97 -5.19
CA SER A 299 -31.95 14.53 -6.59
C SER A 299 -30.58 13.93 -6.86
N ILE A 300 -30.52 13.00 -7.81
CA ILE A 300 -29.28 12.33 -8.22
C ILE A 300 -28.96 12.61 -9.69
N ARG A 301 -27.68 12.85 -9.98
CA ARG A 301 -27.18 13.04 -11.35
C ARG A 301 -25.91 12.24 -11.63
N VAL A 302 -26.07 11.12 -12.34
CA VAL A 302 -24.97 10.23 -12.73
C VAL A 302 -24.97 10.00 -14.24
N GLY A 303 -23.88 10.38 -14.93
CA GLY A 303 -23.64 10.12 -16.36
C GLY A 303 -24.77 10.47 -17.35
N ALA A 304 -24.55 10.19 -18.64
CA ALA A 304 -25.57 10.33 -19.69
C ALA A 304 -26.30 9.01 -20.02
N SER A 305 -25.72 7.86 -19.65
CA SER A 305 -26.14 6.52 -20.11
C SER A 305 -27.07 5.77 -19.15
N ARG A 306 -28.20 6.39 -18.79
CA ARG A 306 -29.43 5.62 -18.54
C ARG A 306 -30.55 6.14 -19.43
N ILE A 307 -30.36 5.88 -20.72
CA ILE A 307 -31.48 5.72 -21.65
C ILE A 307 -32.25 4.49 -21.14
N ALA A 308 -33.40 4.74 -20.52
CA ALA A 308 -34.40 3.75 -20.08
C ALA A 308 -33.93 2.74 -19.00
N ASP A 309 -34.00 3.12 -17.71
CA ASP A 309 -34.76 2.36 -16.70
C ASP A 309 -34.62 2.96 -15.29
N SER A 310 -35.72 2.87 -14.53
CA SER A 310 -35.91 3.15 -13.08
C SER A 310 -35.96 4.62 -12.59
N GLY A 311 -37.16 5.20 -12.62
CA GLY A 311 -37.77 5.93 -11.49
C GLY A 311 -37.32 7.35 -11.14
N ASN A 312 -36.02 7.64 -11.09
CA ASN A 312 -35.51 8.89 -10.52
C ASN A 312 -35.09 9.85 -11.64
N GLN A 313 -36.04 10.67 -12.11
CA GLN A 313 -35.75 11.74 -13.06
C GLN A 313 -34.97 12.84 -12.33
N PHE A 314 -33.80 13.21 -12.87
CA PHE A 314 -33.02 14.34 -12.35
C PHE A 314 -33.87 15.62 -12.33
N ASP A 315 -34.19 16.10 -11.13
CA ASP A 315 -34.77 17.42 -10.92
C ASP A 315 -33.67 18.44 -10.62
N PRO A 316 -33.44 19.44 -11.49
CA PRO A 316 -32.49 20.52 -11.22
C PRO A 316 -32.97 21.47 -10.10
N ASN A 317 -34.26 21.46 -9.73
CA ASN A 317 -34.81 22.35 -8.72
C ASN A 317 -34.62 21.83 -7.29
N ALA A 318 -34.29 20.54 -7.12
CA ALA A 318 -34.05 19.93 -5.81
C ALA A 318 -33.05 20.70 -4.94
N ASP A 319 -33.26 20.68 -3.64
CA ASP A 319 -32.46 21.37 -2.63
C ASP A 319 -31.07 20.75 -2.46
N VAL A 320 -30.96 19.44 -2.68
CA VAL A 320 -29.71 18.68 -2.66
C VAL A 320 -29.56 17.92 -3.99
N ILE A 321 -28.40 18.08 -4.63
CA ILE A 321 -28.03 17.33 -5.83
C ILE A 321 -26.79 16.49 -5.49
N VAL A 322 -26.97 15.17 -5.43
CA VAL A 322 -25.86 14.21 -5.36
C VAL A 322 -25.45 13.83 -6.78
N GLY A 323 -24.17 13.92 -7.14
CA GLY A 323 -23.74 13.65 -8.51
C GLY A 323 -22.34 13.09 -8.65
N THR A 324 -22.07 12.44 -9.78
CA THR A 324 -20.68 12.18 -10.18
C THR A 324 -20.07 13.41 -10.83
N TYR A 325 -18.74 13.50 -10.78
CA TYR A 325 -17.98 14.56 -11.48
C TYR A 325 -18.43 14.71 -12.93
N GLU A 326 -18.45 13.62 -13.70
CA GLU A 326 -18.86 13.65 -15.11
C GLU A 326 -20.33 14.02 -15.30
N GLY A 327 -21.21 13.58 -14.39
CA GLY A 327 -22.64 13.84 -14.47
C GLY A 327 -22.95 15.34 -14.38
N ILE A 328 -22.26 16.03 -13.47
CA ILE A 328 -22.37 17.48 -13.28
C ILE A 328 -21.60 18.24 -14.35
N ASP A 329 -20.40 17.80 -14.69
CA ASP A 329 -19.63 18.47 -15.75
C ASP A 329 -20.36 18.43 -17.10
N HIS A 330 -21.03 17.31 -17.40
CA HIS A 330 -21.92 17.21 -18.56
C HIS A 330 -23.04 18.27 -18.52
N ALA A 331 -23.64 18.54 -17.36
CA ALA A 331 -24.66 19.58 -17.25
C ALA A 331 -24.10 20.97 -17.59
N LEU A 332 -22.88 21.27 -17.14
CA LEU A 332 -22.21 22.53 -17.46
C LEU A 332 -21.89 22.62 -18.96
N ARG A 333 -21.30 21.57 -19.55
CA ARG A 333 -20.96 21.50 -20.98
C ARG A 333 -22.19 21.60 -21.90
N THR A 334 -23.36 21.12 -21.45
CA THR A 334 -24.64 21.23 -22.18
C THR A 334 -25.44 22.50 -21.86
N GLY A 335 -24.90 23.40 -21.03
CA GLY A 335 -25.54 24.68 -20.69
C GLY A 335 -26.80 24.54 -19.82
N LYS A 336 -26.95 23.44 -19.07
CA LYS A 336 -28.05 23.29 -18.11
C LYS A 336 -27.84 24.23 -16.93
N ASP A 337 -28.89 24.94 -16.53
CA ASP A 337 -28.86 25.73 -15.31
C ASP A 337 -29.01 24.82 -14.09
N LEU A 338 -28.04 24.88 -13.18
CA LEU A 338 -28.05 24.17 -11.90
C LEU A 338 -28.66 25.03 -10.77
N GLY A 339 -29.06 26.28 -11.04
CA GLY A 339 -29.65 27.17 -10.05
C GLY A 339 -28.61 27.87 -9.16
N ASP A 340 -29.07 28.37 -8.01
CA ASP A 340 -28.22 29.06 -7.03
C ASP A 340 -27.56 28.01 -6.11
N ILE A 341 -26.29 27.69 -6.36
CA ILE A 341 -25.54 26.69 -5.59
C ILE A 341 -24.98 27.35 -4.32
N GLY A 342 -25.47 26.95 -3.15
CA GLY A 342 -25.02 27.51 -1.88
C GLY A 342 -23.73 26.89 -1.36
N THR A 343 -23.53 25.60 -1.64
CA THR A 343 -22.38 24.81 -1.19
C THR A 343 -22.01 23.78 -2.25
N VAL A 344 -20.71 23.63 -2.52
CA VAL A 344 -20.15 22.54 -3.33
C VAL A 344 -19.28 21.67 -2.44
N VAL A 345 -19.62 20.39 -2.33
CA VAL A 345 -18.78 19.38 -1.66
C VAL A 345 -18.11 18.54 -2.74
N ILE A 346 -16.78 18.47 -2.73
CA ILE A 346 -15.97 17.59 -3.58
C ILE A 346 -15.40 16.49 -2.68
N ASP A 347 -15.99 15.30 -2.70
CA ASP A 347 -15.54 14.16 -1.90
C ASP A 347 -14.47 13.35 -2.63
N GLU A 348 -13.47 12.87 -1.91
CA GLU A 348 -12.27 12.24 -2.47
C GLU A 348 -11.49 13.15 -3.44
N VAL A 349 -11.26 14.40 -3.09
CA VAL A 349 -10.54 15.37 -3.96
C VAL A 349 -9.13 14.91 -4.35
N HIS A 350 -8.51 13.98 -3.60
CA HIS A 350 -7.24 13.36 -3.99
C HIS A 350 -7.29 12.61 -5.33
N THR A 351 -8.48 12.31 -5.87
CA THR A 351 -8.64 11.78 -7.24
C THR A 351 -8.08 12.72 -8.31
N LEU A 352 -7.78 13.99 -7.97
CA LEU A 352 -7.03 14.92 -8.83
C LEU A 352 -5.70 14.37 -9.36
N LYS A 353 -5.08 13.41 -8.65
CA LYS A 353 -3.84 12.78 -9.09
C LYS A 353 -4.03 11.64 -10.09
N GLU A 354 -5.27 11.17 -10.30
CA GLU A 354 -5.54 10.07 -11.22
C GLU A 354 -5.19 10.49 -12.66
N PRO A 355 -4.35 9.75 -13.39
CA PRO A 355 -3.93 10.13 -14.74
C PRO A 355 -5.11 10.36 -15.69
N GLU A 356 -6.11 9.49 -15.66
CA GLU A 356 -7.24 9.52 -16.60
C GLU A 356 -8.38 10.46 -16.21
N ARG A 357 -8.53 10.78 -14.92
CA ARG A 357 -9.71 11.50 -14.40
C ARG A 357 -9.37 12.79 -13.66
N GLY A 358 -8.15 12.94 -13.19
CA GLY A 358 -7.70 14.09 -12.41
C GLY A 358 -7.85 15.41 -13.16
N HIS A 359 -7.45 15.43 -14.43
CA HIS A 359 -7.59 16.61 -15.31
C HIS A 359 -9.05 17.04 -15.49
N ARG A 360 -10.00 16.08 -15.54
CA ARG A 360 -11.43 16.37 -15.66
C ARG A 360 -12.02 16.96 -14.38
N LEU A 361 -11.58 16.47 -13.22
CA LEU A 361 -12.01 17.04 -11.93
C LEU A 361 -11.49 18.48 -11.75
N ASP A 362 -10.23 18.72 -12.07
CA ASP A 362 -9.61 20.05 -12.04
C ASP A 362 -10.37 21.04 -12.94
N GLY A 363 -10.64 20.64 -14.19
CA GLY A 363 -11.47 21.42 -15.10
C GLY A 363 -12.90 21.64 -14.62
N LEU A 364 -13.54 20.63 -14.01
CA LEU A 364 -14.87 20.75 -13.40
C LEU A 364 -14.88 21.80 -12.28
N ILE A 365 -13.92 21.77 -11.36
CA ILE A 365 -13.80 22.75 -10.27
C ILE A 365 -13.69 24.15 -10.86
N SER A 366 -12.82 24.34 -11.86
CA SER A 366 -12.64 25.62 -12.55
C SER A 366 -13.94 26.14 -13.20
N ARG A 367 -14.68 25.27 -13.90
CA ARG A 367 -15.97 25.60 -14.55
C ARG A 367 -17.08 25.89 -13.55
N LEU A 368 -17.17 25.15 -12.45
CA LEU A 368 -18.14 25.39 -11.38
C LEU A 368 -17.85 26.71 -10.66
N LYS A 369 -16.59 27.00 -10.31
CA LYS A 369 -16.19 28.30 -9.72
C LYS A 369 -16.59 29.44 -10.65
N TYR A 370 -16.25 29.36 -11.95
CA TYR A 370 -16.66 30.35 -12.94
C TYR A 370 -18.19 30.55 -13.01
N THR A 371 -18.95 29.46 -12.99
CA THR A 371 -20.42 29.50 -13.08
C THR A 371 -21.02 30.17 -11.85
N CYS A 372 -20.52 29.86 -10.65
CA CYS A 372 -20.95 30.48 -9.40
C CYS A 372 -20.58 31.96 -9.35
N GLU A 373 -19.34 32.32 -9.66
CA GLU A 373 -18.87 33.72 -9.68
C GLU A 373 -19.66 34.58 -10.67
N LYS A 374 -19.90 34.08 -11.88
CA LYS A 374 -20.70 34.78 -12.89
C LYS A 374 -22.13 34.99 -12.42
N ARG A 375 -22.70 34.01 -11.73
CA ARG A 375 -24.07 34.09 -11.19
C ARG A 375 -24.16 35.07 -10.03
N GLN A 376 -23.14 35.12 -9.17
CA GLN A 376 -23.03 36.11 -8.08
C GLN A 376 -22.94 37.53 -8.63
N GLN A 377 -22.15 37.75 -9.69
CA GLN A 377 -22.08 39.04 -10.38
C GLN A 377 -23.40 39.43 -11.05
N ALA A 378 -24.21 38.45 -11.47
CA ALA A 378 -25.48 38.70 -12.14
C ALA A 378 -26.67 38.88 -11.18
N ARG A 379 -26.55 38.44 -9.92
CA ARG A 379 -27.65 38.41 -8.94
C ARG A 379 -27.16 38.81 -7.55
N ASP A 380 -27.43 40.05 -7.14
CA ASP A 380 -27.05 40.60 -5.83
C ASP A 380 -27.56 39.77 -4.63
N ALA A 381 -28.69 39.06 -4.80
CA ALA A 381 -29.26 38.21 -3.75
C ALA A 381 -28.49 36.89 -3.52
N TYR A 382 -27.62 36.49 -4.45
CA TYR A 382 -26.86 35.26 -4.36
C TYR A 382 -25.46 35.53 -3.76
N GLY A 383 -25.23 35.00 -2.54
CA GLY A 383 -24.01 35.24 -1.76
C GLY A 383 -22.77 34.45 -2.20
N GLY A 384 -22.84 33.70 -3.29
CA GLY A 384 -21.78 32.79 -3.72
C GLY A 384 -21.85 31.40 -3.06
N ALA A 385 -21.02 30.50 -3.56
CA ALA A 385 -20.92 29.12 -3.08
C ALA A 385 -19.76 28.97 -2.09
N GLN A 386 -19.99 28.21 -1.03
CA GLN A 386 -18.94 27.69 -0.14
C GLN A 386 -18.38 26.37 -0.70
N TRP A 387 -17.08 26.15 -0.61
CA TRP A 387 -16.39 24.97 -1.13
C TRP A 387 -15.82 24.12 -0.01
N ILE A 388 -16.25 22.86 0.06
CA ILE A 388 -15.75 21.87 1.01
C ILE A 388 -15.12 20.74 0.22
N TYR A 389 -13.81 20.60 0.33
CA TYR A 389 -13.05 19.51 -0.29
C TYR A 389 -12.75 18.47 0.78
N LEU A 390 -13.16 17.23 0.55
CA LEU A 390 -12.91 16.13 1.48
C LEU A 390 -11.87 15.19 0.88
N SER A 391 -10.86 14.83 1.66
CA SER A 391 -9.81 13.92 1.22
C SER A 391 -9.37 12.95 2.32
N ALA A 392 -8.97 11.75 1.92
CA ALA A 392 -7.99 10.96 2.67
C ALA A 392 -6.65 11.73 2.81
N THR A 393 -5.77 11.27 3.70
CA THR A 393 -4.39 11.77 3.85
C THR A 393 -3.67 11.93 2.51
N VAL A 394 -3.00 13.05 2.27
CA VAL A 394 -2.24 13.37 1.04
C VAL A 394 -0.87 13.92 1.38
N GLY A 395 0.13 13.70 0.53
CA GLY A 395 1.52 14.10 0.83
C GLY A 395 1.79 15.61 0.81
N ASN A 396 0.91 16.41 0.22
CA ASN A 396 1.07 17.86 0.04
C ASN A 396 -0.20 18.65 0.42
N ALA A 397 -0.85 18.28 1.52
CA ALA A 397 -2.11 18.87 1.98
C ALA A 397 -2.10 20.41 2.03
N GLU A 398 -1.02 21.02 2.56
CA GLU A 398 -0.86 22.48 2.62
C GLU A 398 -0.84 23.12 1.23
N GLN A 399 -0.11 22.54 0.28
CA GLN A 399 0.00 23.05 -1.08
C GLN A 399 -1.34 22.91 -1.81
N LEU A 400 -2.01 21.78 -1.64
CA LEU A 400 -3.33 21.52 -2.21
C LEU A 400 -4.38 22.50 -1.65
N GLY A 401 -4.39 22.75 -0.34
CA GLY A 401 -5.29 23.70 0.31
C GLY A 401 -5.08 25.13 -0.22
N ALA A 402 -3.83 25.56 -0.32
CA ALA A 402 -3.49 26.87 -0.90
C ALA A 402 -3.94 26.99 -2.36
N ALA A 403 -3.73 25.96 -3.18
CA ALA A 403 -4.11 25.96 -4.60
C ALA A 403 -5.63 25.91 -4.81
N LEU A 404 -6.37 25.26 -3.91
CA LEU A 404 -7.84 25.25 -3.90
C LEU A 404 -8.46 26.52 -3.30
N GLU A 405 -7.64 27.39 -2.71
CA GLU A 405 -8.03 28.58 -1.95
C GLU A 405 -8.87 28.23 -0.70
N ALA A 406 -8.53 27.13 -0.03
CA ALA A 406 -9.30 26.58 1.08
C ALA A 406 -8.46 26.47 2.35
N THR A 407 -9.09 26.69 3.50
CA THR A 407 -8.47 26.50 4.82
C THR A 407 -8.22 25.01 5.06
N LEU A 408 -6.96 24.62 5.27
CA LEU A 408 -6.62 23.22 5.55
C LEU A 408 -7.07 22.85 6.97
N ILE A 409 -7.91 21.82 7.06
CA ILE A 409 -8.30 21.14 8.29
C ILE A 409 -7.69 19.74 8.21
N GLU A 410 -6.54 19.56 8.84
CA GLU A 410 -5.84 18.28 8.87
C GLU A 410 -6.00 17.64 10.24
N PHE A 411 -6.43 16.38 10.26
CA PHE A 411 -6.58 15.63 11.49
C PHE A 411 -6.20 14.16 11.25
N GLU A 412 -5.11 13.74 11.89
CA GLU A 412 -4.59 12.38 11.82
C GLU A 412 -4.55 11.72 13.18
N GLU A 413 -5.72 11.47 13.77
CA GLU A 413 -5.79 10.62 14.96
C GLU A 413 -5.89 9.15 14.55
N ARG A 414 -4.96 8.36 15.09
CA ARG A 414 -5.01 6.90 15.05
C ARG A 414 -5.09 6.40 16.48
N PRO A 415 -6.29 6.15 17.01
CA PRO A 415 -6.46 5.82 18.42
C PRO A 415 -5.97 4.40 18.77
N VAL A 416 -5.81 3.52 17.78
CA VAL A 416 -5.28 2.16 17.96
C VAL A 416 -4.06 1.92 17.06
N PRO A 417 -2.96 1.36 17.58
CA PRO A 417 -1.76 1.10 16.77
C PRO A 417 -2.03 0.00 15.75
N ILE A 418 -1.34 0.06 14.61
CA ILE A 418 -1.40 -0.98 13.57
C ILE A 418 -0.06 -1.69 13.48
N GLU A 419 -0.05 -2.99 13.73
CA GLU A 419 1.11 -3.83 13.46
C GLU A 419 1.06 -4.33 12.01
N ARG A 420 2.09 -4.00 11.22
CA ARG A 420 2.23 -4.49 9.85
C ARG A 420 3.14 -5.70 9.83
N HIS A 421 2.68 -6.76 9.19
CA HIS A 421 3.39 -8.03 9.07
C HIS A 421 3.57 -8.39 7.59
N VAL A 422 4.72 -8.95 7.25
CA VAL A 422 5.05 -9.47 5.92
C VAL A 422 5.41 -10.94 6.05
N THR A 423 4.87 -11.76 5.17
CA THR A 423 5.25 -13.18 5.06
C THR A 423 5.28 -13.58 3.60
N PHE A 424 6.20 -14.49 3.28
CA PHE A 424 6.37 -15.02 1.93
C PHE A 424 5.63 -16.35 1.83
N ALA A 425 4.75 -16.47 0.85
CA ALA A 425 3.96 -17.67 0.63
C ALA A 425 3.63 -17.81 -0.86
N ASP A 426 3.70 -19.04 -1.38
CA ASP A 426 3.24 -19.32 -2.73
C ASP A 426 1.70 -19.17 -2.84
N GLY A 427 1.18 -19.03 -4.06
CA GLY A 427 -0.25 -18.79 -4.27
C GLY A 427 -1.19 -19.88 -3.72
N ARG A 428 -0.70 -21.11 -3.46
CA ARG A 428 -1.48 -22.19 -2.83
C ARG A 428 -1.41 -22.14 -1.32
N GLU A 429 -0.27 -21.75 -0.78
CA GLU A 429 -0.01 -21.58 0.65
C GLU A 429 -0.73 -20.36 1.21
N LYS A 430 -0.89 -19.29 0.43
CA LYS A 430 -1.64 -18.07 0.84
C LYS A 430 -2.98 -18.39 1.50
N VAL A 431 -3.81 -19.24 0.89
CA VAL A 431 -5.11 -19.62 1.46
C VAL A 431 -5.00 -20.36 2.80
N ASN A 432 -3.97 -21.19 2.98
CA ASN A 432 -3.73 -21.87 4.25
C ASN A 432 -3.28 -20.87 5.34
N VAL A 433 -2.49 -19.87 4.97
CA VAL A 433 -2.06 -18.79 5.86
C VAL A 433 -3.24 -17.92 6.25
N GLU A 434 -4.06 -17.48 5.29
CA GLU A 434 -5.30 -16.74 5.50
C GLU A 434 -6.22 -17.46 6.49
N ASN A 435 -6.46 -18.76 6.28
CA ASN A 435 -7.32 -19.55 7.14
C ASN A 435 -6.82 -19.58 8.61
N LYS A 436 -5.50 -19.72 8.81
CA LYS A 436 -4.89 -19.64 10.16
C LYS A 436 -5.06 -18.25 10.78
N LEU A 437 -4.88 -17.19 9.99
CA LEU A 437 -4.98 -15.81 10.46
C LEU A 437 -6.42 -15.42 10.82
N VAL A 438 -7.38 -15.76 9.97
CA VAL A 438 -8.82 -15.55 10.19
C VAL A 438 -9.26 -16.27 11.46
N ARG A 439 -8.89 -17.55 11.61
CA ARG A 439 -9.19 -18.32 12.81
C ARG A 439 -8.62 -17.67 14.06
N ARG A 440 -7.33 -17.30 14.03
CA ARG A 440 -6.66 -16.66 15.18
C ARG A 440 -7.34 -15.33 15.55
N ALA A 441 -7.72 -14.52 14.56
CA ALA A 441 -8.39 -13.25 14.80
C ALA A 441 -9.79 -13.46 15.41
N PHE A 442 -10.59 -14.36 14.85
CA PHE A 442 -11.98 -14.59 15.27
C PHE A 442 -12.12 -15.33 16.61
N ASP A 443 -11.15 -16.18 16.94
CA ASP A 443 -11.07 -16.86 18.25
C ASP A 443 -10.52 -15.95 19.36
N THR A 444 -10.13 -14.71 19.04
CA THR A 444 -9.63 -13.72 20.01
C THR A 444 -10.66 -12.61 20.22
N GLU A 445 -11.00 -12.34 21.47
CA GLU A 445 -11.84 -11.21 21.87
C GLU A 445 -10.98 -10.07 22.38
N SER A 446 -11.32 -8.83 22.00
CA SER A 446 -10.67 -7.62 22.50
C SER A 446 -11.06 -7.35 23.95
N SER A 447 -10.34 -6.44 24.60
CA SER A 447 -10.70 -5.92 25.93
C SER A 447 -12.12 -5.33 25.99
N LYS A 448 -12.69 -5.00 24.83
CA LYS A 448 -14.03 -4.41 24.64
C LYS A 448 -15.12 -5.48 24.40
N GLY A 449 -14.76 -6.76 24.39
CA GLY A 449 -15.70 -7.88 24.26
C GLY A 449 -16.11 -8.20 22.81
N TYR A 450 -15.41 -7.66 21.81
CA TYR A 450 -15.67 -7.94 20.40
C TYR A 450 -14.68 -8.95 19.85
N ARG A 451 -15.17 -9.91 19.06
CA ARG A 451 -14.32 -10.84 18.31
C ARG A 451 -13.58 -10.12 17.19
N GLY A 452 -12.36 -10.55 16.90
CA GLY A 452 -11.64 -10.06 15.74
C GLY A 452 -12.27 -10.53 14.42
N GLN A 453 -12.40 -9.63 13.45
CA GLN A 453 -12.87 -9.94 12.10
C GLN A 453 -11.85 -9.49 11.05
N THR A 454 -11.84 -10.18 9.91
CA THR A 454 -10.80 -10.02 8.89
C THR A 454 -11.35 -9.53 7.56
N ILE A 455 -10.71 -8.52 6.96
CA ILE A 455 -10.92 -8.16 5.54
C ILE A 455 -9.74 -8.70 4.73
N ILE A 456 -10.02 -9.46 3.68
CA ILE A 456 -9.01 -10.00 2.76
C ILE A 456 -9.12 -9.29 1.41
N PHE A 457 -8.09 -8.54 1.01
CA PHE A 457 -7.99 -7.87 -0.29
C PHE A 457 -7.31 -8.77 -1.31
N THR A 458 -7.95 -8.94 -2.47
CA THR A 458 -7.48 -9.78 -3.56
C THR A 458 -7.74 -9.14 -4.93
N ASN A 459 -7.11 -9.66 -5.99
CA ASN A 459 -7.06 -9.01 -7.30
C ASN A 459 -8.29 -9.22 -8.21
N SER A 460 -9.15 -10.21 -7.92
CA SER A 460 -10.23 -10.56 -8.83
C SER A 460 -11.48 -11.11 -8.12
N ARG A 461 -12.64 -10.84 -8.74
CA ARG A 461 -13.94 -11.35 -8.26
C ARG A 461 -13.96 -12.87 -8.13
N ARG A 462 -13.32 -13.58 -9.06
CA ARG A 462 -13.20 -15.05 -9.02
C ARG A 462 -12.42 -15.49 -7.79
N ARG A 463 -11.30 -14.82 -7.48
CA ARG A 463 -10.46 -15.12 -6.32
C ARG A 463 -11.18 -14.80 -5.00
N CYS A 464 -11.99 -13.74 -4.94
CA CYS A 464 -12.88 -13.48 -3.80
C CYS A 464 -13.76 -14.70 -3.44
N HIS A 465 -14.41 -15.26 -4.46
CA HIS A 465 -15.25 -16.46 -4.30
C HIS A 465 -14.44 -17.72 -3.96
N GLU A 466 -13.23 -17.84 -4.47
CA GLU A 466 -12.37 -18.99 -4.20
C GLU A 466 -11.90 -19.01 -2.75
N ILE A 467 -11.34 -17.91 -2.26
CA ILE A 467 -10.83 -17.78 -0.90
C ILE A 467 -11.97 -17.96 0.11
N SER A 468 -13.07 -17.21 -0.05
CA SER A 468 -14.21 -17.28 0.89
C SER A 468 -14.80 -18.69 1.05
N ARG A 469 -14.75 -19.54 0.01
CA ARG A 469 -15.21 -20.94 0.08
C ARG A 469 -14.22 -21.89 0.74
N LYS A 470 -12.94 -21.53 0.80
CA LYS A 470 -11.85 -22.36 1.35
C LYS A 470 -11.55 -22.05 2.82
N LEU A 471 -12.05 -20.93 3.36
CA LEU A 471 -11.93 -20.61 4.77
C LEU A 471 -12.81 -21.54 5.63
N GLU A 472 -12.32 -21.91 6.81
CA GLU A 472 -13.04 -22.78 7.76
C GLU A 472 -14.19 -22.05 8.47
N TYR A 473 -14.00 -20.76 8.77
CA TYR A 473 -15.02 -19.92 9.38
C TYR A 473 -15.90 -19.28 8.30
N ASN A 474 -17.11 -18.88 8.69
CA ASN A 474 -18.04 -18.20 7.80
C ASN A 474 -17.39 -16.97 7.18
N ALA A 475 -17.32 -16.95 5.85
CA ALA A 475 -16.80 -15.83 5.10
C ALA A 475 -17.63 -15.57 3.85
N ALA A 476 -17.63 -14.33 3.38
CA ALA A 476 -18.38 -13.92 2.19
C ALA A 476 -17.52 -13.12 1.21
N PRO A 477 -17.72 -13.31 -0.11
CA PRO A 477 -17.14 -12.43 -1.12
C PRO A 477 -17.90 -11.10 -1.15
N TYR A 478 -17.19 -10.00 -1.38
CA TYR A 478 -17.75 -8.66 -1.51
C TYR A 478 -17.10 -7.93 -2.69
N HIS A 479 -17.86 -7.60 -3.73
CA HIS A 479 -17.33 -6.88 -4.90
C HIS A 479 -18.43 -6.19 -5.72
N ALA A 480 -18.05 -5.29 -6.62
CA ALA A 480 -18.97 -4.52 -7.46
C ALA A 480 -19.93 -5.36 -8.32
N GLY A 481 -19.56 -6.59 -8.67
CA GLY A 481 -20.44 -7.52 -9.40
C GLY A 481 -21.61 -8.12 -8.60
N LEU A 482 -21.71 -7.86 -7.30
CA LEU A 482 -22.87 -8.27 -6.49
C LEU A 482 -24.01 -7.25 -6.66
N ASP A 483 -25.25 -7.71 -6.57
CA ASP A 483 -26.39 -6.79 -6.47
C ASP A 483 -26.41 -6.06 -5.10
N TYR A 484 -27.12 -4.94 -5.03
CA TYR A 484 -27.20 -4.11 -3.82
C TYR A 484 -27.73 -4.89 -2.60
N LYS A 485 -28.76 -5.72 -2.79
CA LYS A 485 -29.37 -6.51 -1.71
C LYS A 485 -28.37 -7.50 -1.10
N ARG A 486 -27.54 -8.13 -1.93
CA ARG A 486 -26.47 -9.03 -1.49
C ARG A 486 -25.38 -8.28 -0.73
N ARG A 487 -24.96 -7.10 -1.21
CA ARG A 487 -23.97 -6.27 -0.50
C ARG A 487 -24.47 -5.87 0.89
N LYS A 488 -25.68 -5.32 0.98
CA LYS A 488 -26.31 -4.97 2.26
C LYS A 488 -26.45 -6.14 3.22
N ARG A 489 -26.76 -7.33 2.70
CA ARG A 489 -26.79 -8.55 3.52
C ARG A 489 -25.42 -8.91 4.08
N VAL A 490 -24.36 -8.85 3.26
CA VAL A 490 -22.99 -9.14 3.71
C VAL A 490 -22.52 -8.09 4.72
N GLU A 491 -22.85 -6.81 4.51
CA GLU A 491 -22.60 -5.72 5.46
C GLU A 491 -23.23 -6.02 6.82
N GLY A 492 -24.52 -6.32 6.86
CA GLY A 492 -25.23 -6.67 8.10
C GLY A 492 -24.65 -7.90 8.79
N MET A 493 -24.44 -9.00 8.06
CA MET A 493 -23.86 -10.23 8.62
C MET A 493 -22.44 -10.03 9.18
N PHE A 494 -21.66 -9.10 8.61
CA PHE A 494 -20.35 -8.77 9.15
C PHE A 494 -20.48 -7.90 10.40
N ALA A 495 -21.34 -6.87 10.40
CA ALA A 495 -21.60 -6.05 11.57
C ALA A 495 -22.11 -6.86 12.77
N ASP A 496 -22.95 -7.87 12.51
CA ASP A 496 -23.51 -8.78 13.52
C ASP A 496 -22.54 -9.90 13.97
N GLN A 497 -21.29 -9.88 13.51
CA GLN A 497 -20.26 -10.89 13.77
C GLN A 497 -20.64 -12.33 13.36
N GLU A 498 -21.57 -12.50 12.41
CA GLU A 498 -21.91 -13.80 11.82
C GLU A 498 -20.83 -14.28 10.83
N LEU A 499 -20.10 -13.34 10.23
CA LEU A 499 -18.97 -13.57 9.34
C LEU A 499 -17.65 -13.29 10.05
N ALA A 500 -16.73 -14.25 10.01
CA ALA A 500 -15.35 -14.04 10.47
C ALA A 500 -14.52 -13.24 9.47
N ALA A 501 -14.82 -13.36 8.17
CA ALA A 501 -14.09 -12.66 7.14
C ALA A 501 -14.93 -12.21 5.95
N VAL A 502 -14.51 -11.11 5.33
CA VAL A 502 -14.99 -10.65 4.01
C VAL A 502 -13.82 -10.63 3.04
N VAL A 503 -14.02 -11.20 1.85
CA VAL A 503 -13.00 -11.22 0.79
C VAL A 503 -13.41 -10.29 -0.33
N THR A 504 -12.60 -9.29 -0.64
CA THR A 504 -12.96 -8.18 -1.52
C THR A 504 -11.86 -7.80 -2.51
N THR A 505 -12.26 -7.15 -3.60
CA THR A 505 -11.36 -6.36 -4.46
C THR A 505 -11.36 -4.89 -3.98
N ALA A 506 -10.96 -3.94 -4.83
CA ALA A 506 -11.05 -2.50 -4.59
C ALA A 506 -12.46 -1.97 -4.25
N ALA A 507 -13.52 -2.76 -4.43
CA ALA A 507 -14.90 -2.35 -4.20
C ALA A 507 -15.22 -1.94 -2.75
N LEU A 508 -14.41 -2.39 -1.79
CA LEU A 508 -14.54 -2.02 -0.38
C LEU A 508 -13.72 -0.77 -0.04
N ALA A 509 -12.81 -0.32 -0.90
CA ALA A 509 -12.08 0.94 -0.71
C ALA A 509 -13.02 2.16 -0.71
N ALA A 510 -14.10 2.09 -1.50
CA ALA A 510 -15.10 3.14 -1.64
C ALA A 510 -16.28 2.95 -0.65
N GLY A 511 -16.21 3.60 0.51
CA GLY A 511 -17.40 4.07 1.23
C GLY A 511 -18.24 3.08 2.04
N VAL A 512 -17.82 1.82 2.23
CA VAL A 512 -18.53 0.87 3.10
C VAL A 512 -17.77 0.62 4.41
N ASP A 513 -18.51 0.69 5.53
CA ASP A 513 -17.97 0.52 6.86
C ASP A 513 -17.97 -0.96 7.27
N PHE A 514 -16.78 -1.58 7.26
CA PHE A 514 -16.55 -2.91 7.84
C PHE A 514 -15.58 -2.77 9.01
N PRO A 515 -16.03 -2.88 10.27
CA PRO A 515 -15.15 -2.79 11.45
C PRO A 515 -14.32 -4.07 11.56
N ALA A 516 -13.09 -4.07 11.05
CA ALA A 516 -12.20 -5.22 11.11
C ALA A 516 -11.05 -5.01 12.09
N SER A 517 -10.67 -6.04 12.83
CA SER A 517 -9.43 -6.03 13.63
C SER A 517 -8.21 -6.31 12.77
N GLN A 518 -8.42 -7.01 11.65
CA GLN A 518 -7.37 -7.52 10.79
C GLN A 518 -7.63 -7.22 9.32
N VAL A 519 -6.58 -6.83 8.61
CA VAL A 519 -6.57 -6.77 7.14
C VAL A 519 -5.50 -7.73 6.62
N ILE A 520 -5.83 -8.48 5.57
CA ILE A 520 -4.89 -9.33 4.84
C ILE A 520 -4.85 -8.87 3.39
N PHE A 521 -3.67 -8.57 2.88
CA PHE A 521 -3.42 -8.42 1.46
C PHE A 521 -2.98 -9.78 0.91
N ASP A 522 -3.92 -10.48 0.28
CA ASP A 522 -3.65 -11.71 -0.49
C ASP A 522 -2.93 -11.37 -1.81
N SER A 523 -3.29 -10.23 -2.40
CA SER A 523 -2.65 -9.69 -3.59
C SER A 523 -2.46 -8.19 -3.45
N LEU A 524 -1.32 -7.69 -3.98
CA LEU A 524 -1.03 -6.27 -4.08
C LEU A 524 -1.43 -5.65 -5.42
N ALA A 525 -2.21 -6.38 -6.22
CA ALA A 525 -2.75 -5.91 -7.49
C ALA A 525 -4.26 -5.81 -7.47
N MET A 526 -4.81 -4.91 -8.27
CA MET A 526 -6.23 -4.79 -8.59
C MET A 526 -6.41 -4.93 -10.09
N GLY A 527 -6.93 -6.08 -10.52
CA GLY A 527 -7.01 -6.39 -11.96
C GLY A 527 -5.61 -6.54 -12.58
N ILE A 528 -5.25 -5.61 -13.47
CA ILE A 528 -3.97 -5.61 -14.21
C ILE A 528 -2.99 -4.53 -13.71
N GLU A 529 -3.32 -3.83 -12.64
CA GLU A 529 -2.49 -2.76 -12.08
C GLU A 529 -2.07 -3.07 -10.64
N TRP A 530 -0.90 -2.57 -10.25
CA TRP A 530 -0.43 -2.61 -8.87
C TRP A 530 -1.15 -1.56 -8.03
N LEU A 531 -1.35 -1.84 -6.74
CA LEU A 531 -1.84 -0.85 -5.80
C LEU A 531 -0.89 0.35 -5.73
N SER A 532 -1.45 1.54 -5.61
CA SER A 532 -0.73 2.74 -5.18
C SER A 532 -0.52 2.75 -3.66
N VAL A 533 0.44 3.54 -3.18
CA VAL A 533 0.68 3.74 -1.73
C VAL A 533 -0.60 4.23 -1.04
N GLN A 534 -1.36 5.09 -1.70
CA GLN A 534 -2.62 5.62 -1.21
C GLN A 534 -3.68 4.54 -1.01
N GLU A 535 -3.94 3.72 -2.03
CA GLU A 535 -4.92 2.64 -1.94
C GLU A 535 -4.52 1.64 -0.87
N PHE A 536 -3.22 1.30 -0.79
CA PHE A 536 -2.68 0.45 0.26
C PHE A 536 -2.95 1.04 1.65
N HIS A 537 -2.72 2.35 1.85
CA HIS A 537 -3.00 3.02 3.12
C HIS A 537 -4.50 3.13 3.44
N GLN A 538 -5.36 3.36 2.45
CA GLN A 538 -6.82 3.36 2.62
C GLN A 538 -7.34 1.97 3.01
N MET A 539 -6.78 0.91 2.43
CA MET A 539 -7.13 -0.47 2.73
C MET A 539 -6.61 -0.91 4.10
N LEU A 540 -5.35 -0.60 4.43
CA LEU A 540 -4.76 -0.96 5.74
C LEU A 540 -5.41 -0.18 6.88
N GLY A 541 -5.87 1.05 6.64
CA GLY A 541 -6.58 1.88 7.62
C GLY A 541 -7.90 1.29 8.11
N ARG A 542 -8.38 0.21 7.49
CA ARG A 542 -9.56 -0.54 7.94
C ARG A 542 -9.26 -1.50 9.09
N ALA A 543 -7.98 -1.73 9.41
CA ALA A 543 -7.55 -2.57 10.50
C ALA A 543 -7.51 -1.79 11.83
N GLY A 544 -8.26 -2.27 12.82
CA GLY A 544 -8.30 -1.71 14.16
C GLY A 544 -9.28 -0.54 14.24
N ARG A 545 -10.27 -0.67 15.13
CA ARG A 545 -11.22 0.42 15.42
C ARG A 545 -11.23 0.68 16.91
N PRO A 546 -11.21 1.96 17.34
CA PRO A 546 -11.14 2.31 18.75
C PRO A 546 -12.26 1.69 19.57
N ASP A 547 -13.50 1.68 19.08
CA ASP A 547 -14.64 1.18 19.88
C ASP A 547 -14.70 -0.34 19.99
N TYR A 548 -13.94 -1.06 19.16
CA TYR A 548 -14.07 -2.51 19.00
C TYR A 548 -12.78 -3.28 19.33
N HIS A 549 -11.62 -2.69 19.06
CA HIS A 549 -10.34 -3.40 19.00
C HIS A 549 -9.27 -2.70 19.85
N ASP A 550 -8.29 -3.47 20.34
CA ASP A 550 -7.15 -2.94 21.11
C ASP A 550 -5.99 -2.51 20.20
N LYS A 551 -5.91 -3.13 19.01
CA LYS A 551 -4.93 -2.85 17.96
C LYS A 551 -5.49 -3.29 16.60
N GLY A 552 -4.96 -2.71 15.53
CA GLY A 552 -5.10 -3.24 14.18
C GLY A 552 -3.94 -4.16 13.82
N THR A 553 -4.19 -5.18 13.01
CA THR A 553 -3.13 -6.03 12.46
C THR A 553 -3.27 -6.17 10.96
N VAL A 554 -2.19 -5.93 10.23
CA VAL A 554 -2.16 -6.00 8.76
C VAL A 554 -1.16 -7.07 8.36
N TYR A 555 -1.57 -8.03 7.54
CA TYR A 555 -0.68 -9.03 6.94
C TYR A 555 -0.58 -8.80 5.43
N VAL A 556 0.65 -8.69 4.92
CA VAL A 556 0.95 -8.67 3.48
C VAL A 556 1.53 -10.03 3.11
N LEU A 557 0.77 -10.80 2.32
CA LEU A 557 1.17 -12.13 1.84
C LEU A 557 1.83 -11.97 0.47
N VAL A 558 3.14 -12.14 0.42
CA VAL A 558 3.94 -11.87 -0.77
C VAL A 558 4.30 -13.18 -1.46
N GLU A 559 3.94 -13.32 -2.73
CA GLU A 559 4.45 -14.39 -3.59
C GLU A 559 5.70 -13.87 -4.33
N PRO A 560 6.91 -14.39 -4.02
CA PRO A 560 8.13 -13.89 -4.65
C PRO A 560 8.13 -14.12 -6.17
N ASP A 561 8.71 -13.17 -6.93
CA ASP A 561 8.79 -13.23 -8.41
C ASP A 561 7.42 -13.30 -9.11
N CYS A 562 6.34 -12.99 -8.37
CA CYS A 562 4.99 -13.03 -8.91
C CYS A 562 4.68 -11.75 -9.69
N SER A 563 4.12 -11.92 -10.88
CA SER A 563 3.46 -10.86 -11.64
C SER A 563 2.10 -11.37 -12.11
N TYR A 564 1.07 -10.56 -11.94
CA TYR A 564 -0.30 -10.94 -12.29
C TYR A 564 -0.63 -10.68 -13.77
N HIS A 565 0.14 -9.81 -14.43
CA HIS A 565 -0.05 -9.45 -15.82
C HIS A 565 1.28 -9.08 -16.49
N ASN A 566 1.45 -9.40 -17.78
CA ASN A 566 2.72 -9.18 -18.49
C ASN A 566 3.12 -7.70 -18.63
N SER A 567 2.18 -6.76 -18.44
CA SER A 567 2.45 -5.32 -18.46
C SER A 567 3.03 -4.79 -17.14
N MET A 568 3.00 -5.59 -16.07
CA MET A 568 3.54 -5.21 -14.78
C MET A 568 5.07 -5.37 -14.79
N GLU A 569 5.77 -4.25 -14.70
CA GLU A 569 7.24 -4.21 -14.71
C GLU A 569 7.88 -4.66 -13.39
N MET A 570 7.18 -4.45 -12.27
CA MET A 570 7.63 -4.85 -10.94
C MET A 570 7.04 -6.19 -10.53
N THR A 571 7.75 -6.92 -9.69
CA THR A 571 7.29 -8.13 -8.99
C THR A 571 6.48 -7.79 -7.74
N GLU A 572 5.65 -8.71 -7.24
CA GLU A 572 4.83 -8.50 -6.05
C GLU A 572 5.67 -8.15 -4.82
N ASP A 573 6.86 -8.74 -4.66
CA ASP A 573 7.76 -8.43 -3.54
C ASP A 573 8.38 -7.03 -3.64
N GLU A 574 8.79 -6.58 -4.83
CA GLU A 574 9.20 -5.18 -5.05
C GLU A 574 8.09 -4.20 -4.68
N VAL A 575 6.86 -4.48 -5.10
CA VAL A 575 5.69 -3.65 -4.82
C VAL A 575 5.37 -3.66 -3.32
N ALA A 576 5.46 -4.80 -2.64
CA ALA A 576 5.25 -4.89 -1.20
C ALA A 576 6.15 -3.93 -0.42
N PHE A 577 7.46 -3.92 -0.73
CA PHE A 577 8.40 -3.01 -0.06
C PHE A 577 8.21 -1.55 -0.47
N LYS A 578 7.86 -1.27 -1.73
CA LYS A 578 7.47 0.07 -2.17
C LYS A 578 6.27 0.59 -1.38
N LEU A 579 5.25 -0.24 -1.17
CA LEU A 579 4.03 0.14 -0.45
C LEU A 579 4.25 0.31 1.05
N LEU A 580 5.06 -0.57 1.67
CA LEU A 580 5.32 -0.52 3.11
C LEU A 580 6.21 0.65 3.52
N LYS A 581 7.18 1.02 2.67
CA LYS A 581 8.11 2.14 2.88
C LYS A 581 7.67 3.44 2.21
N GLY A 582 6.66 3.38 1.34
CA GLY A 582 6.24 4.50 0.51
C GLY A 582 5.66 5.64 1.33
N GLU A 583 6.03 6.86 0.95
CA GLU A 583 5.39 8.08 1.44
C GLU A 583 4.17 8.38 0.55
N MET A 584 3.19 9.10 1.12
CA MET A 584 2.05 9.56 0.34
C MET A 584 2.52 10.50 -0.76
N GLU A 585 2.20 10.18 -2.00
CA GLU A 585 2.56 11.03 -3.14
C GLU A 585 1.81 12.37 -3.09
N PRO A 586 2.44 13.46 -3.56
CA PRO A 586 1.75 14.73 -3.70
C PRO A 586 0.61 14.60 -4.72
N VAL A 587 -0.53 15.21 -4.41
CA VAL A 587 -1.63 15.41 -5.36
C VAL A 587 -1.22 16.49 -6.34
N MET A 588 -0.93 16.07 -7.57
CA MET A 588 -0.57 16.93 -8.69
C MET A 588 -1.37 16.50 -9.91
N THR A 589 -2.12 17.43 -10.50
CA THR A 589 -2.83 17.15 -11.75
C THR A 589 -1.83 17.21 -12.91
N GLN A 590 -1.72 16.12 -13.67
CA GLN A 590 -0.91 16.07 -14.88
C GLN A 590 -1.80 16.20 -16.11
N TYR A 591 -1.34 16.98 -17.08
CA TYR A 591 -1.99 17.14 -18.38
C TYR A 591 -1.08 16.56 -19.45
N ASP A 592 -1.57 15.53 -20.13
CA ASP A 592 -1.04 15.19 -21.44
C ASP A 592 -1.64 16.12 -22.52
N GLU A 593 -1.16 16.00 -23.76
CA GLU A 593 -1.65 16.85 -24.85
C GLU A 593 -3.15 16.66 -25.09
N ALA A 594 -3.65 15.41 -25.00
CA ALA A 594 -5.05 15.11 -25.24
C ALA A 594 -5.95 15.72 -24.16
N GLY A 595 -5.63 15.55 -22.87
CA GLY A 595 -6.34 16.11 -21.74
C GLY A 595 -6.32 17.64 -21.73
N ALA A 596 -5.18 18.26 -22.08
CA ALA A 596 -5.09 19.72 -22.22
C ALA A 596 -6.04 20.26 -23.31
N ILE A 597 -6.14 19.56 -24.45
CA ILE A 597 -7.06 19.92 -25.55
C ILE A 597 -8.51 19.69 -25.15
N GLU A 598 -8.82 18.55 -24.51
CA GLU A 598 -10.17 18.21 -24.04
C GLU A 598 -10.70 19.26 -23.06
N GLU A 599 -9.92 19.58 -22.01
CA GLU A 599 -10.37 20.52 -20.98
C GLU A 599 -10.40 21.96 -21.48
N THR A 600 -9.50 22.34 -22.40
CA THR A 600 -9.59 23.65 -23.06
C THR A 600 -10.87 23.77 -23.90
N LEU A 601 -11.28 22.71 -24.62
CA LEU A 601 -12.53 22.69 -25.37
C LEU A 601 -13.75 22.78 -24.45
N ALA A 602 -13.73 22.07 -23.32
CA ALA A 602 -14.78 22.16 -22.30
C ALA A 602 -14.87 23.57 -21.71
N ASN A 603 -13.74 24.20 -21.39
CA ASN A 603 -13.68 25.56 -20.87
C ASN A 603 -14.17 26.59 -21.90
N ILE A 604 -13.85 26.43 -23.19
CA ILE A 604 -14.42 27.25 -24.27
C ILE A 604 -15.93 27.05 -24.38
N THR A 605 -16.40 25.81 -24.26
CA THR A 605 -17.82 25.50 -24.37
C THR A 605 -18.65 26.15 -23.28
N VAL A 606 -18.13 26.17 -22.04
CA VAL A 606 -18.84 26.74 -20.87
C VAL A 606 -18.65 28.25 -20.74
N SER A 607 -17.45 28.76 -21.01
CA SER A 607 -17.08 30.14 -20.66
C SER A 607 -16.73 31.03 -21.86
N GLY A 608 -16.63 30.45 -23.06
CA GLY A 608 -16.26 31.15 -24.29
C GLY A 608 -14.89 31.84 -24.16
N LYS A 609 -14.88 33.17 -24.29
CA LYS A 609 -13.65 33.99 -24.21
C LYS A 609 -12.93 33.94 -22.86
N ALA A 610 -13.63 33.52 -21.80
CA ALA A 610 -13.03 33.39 -20.47
C ALA A 610 -12.23 32.09 -20.29
N ALA A 611 -12.20 31.19 -21.29
CA ALA A 611 -11.56 29.88 -21.17
C ALA A 611 -10.09 29.95 -20.74
N LYS A 612 -9.35 30.96 -21.18
CA LYS A 612 -7.97 31.16 -20.72
C LYS A 612 -7.90 31.39 -19.20
N SER A 613 -8.79 32.22 -18.64
CA SER A 613 -8.85 32.44 -17.19
C SER A 613 -9.23 31.17 -16.42
N LEU A 614 -10.03 30.29 -17.04
CA LEU A 614 -10.36 28.99 -16.45
C LEU A 614 -9.18 28.03 -16.50
N ASN A 615 -8.39 28.04 -17.58
CA ASN A 615 -7.16 27.24 -17.64
C ASN A 615 -6.09 27.75 -16.66
N ASP A 616 -5.93 29.08 -16.54
CA ASP A 616 -4.90 29.70 -15.68
C ASP A 616 -5.17 29.47 -14.18
N ARG A 617 -6.42 29.16 -13.79
CA ARG A 617 -6.80 28.82 -12.40
C ARG A 617 -6.83 27.32 -12.09
N MET A 618 -6.67 26.48 -13.11
CA MET A 618 -6.59 25.03 -12.91
C MET A 618 -5.30 24.69 -12.17
N LEU A 619 -5.33 23.60 -11.42
CA LEU A 619 -4.24 23.18 -10.53
C LEU A 619 -3.01 22.71 -11.32
N GLY A 620 -3.22 22.03 -12.44
CA GLY A 620 -2.13 21.61 -13.32
C GLY A 620 -1.84 22.61 -14.44
N GLU A 621 -0.62 22.57 -14.97
CA GLU A 621 -0.18 23.46 -16.03
C GLU A 621 -0.79 23.06 -17.39
N VAL A 622 -1.75 23.86 -17.87
CA VAL A 622 -2.38 23.65 -19.18
C VAL A 622 -1.67 24.50 -20.25
N PRO A 623 -1.09 23.90 -21.32
CA PRO A 623 -0.48 24.64 -22.42
C PRO A 623 -1.56 25.29 -23.32
N THR A 624 -2.27 26.29 -22.78
CA THR A 624 -3.50 26.87 -23.33
C THR A 624 -3.36 27.36 -24.76
N THR A 625 -2.27 28.07 -25.09
CA THR A 625 -2.03 28.57 -26.45
C THR A 625 -1.90 27.43 -27.47
N HIS A 626 -1.20 26.36 -27.08
CA HIS A 626 -1.03 25.17 -27.91
C HIS A 626 -2.37 24.43 -28.08
N ALA A 627 -3.10 24.22 -26.99
CA ALA A 627 -4.41 23.57 -27.00
C ALA A 627 -5.43 24.33 -27.88
N ILE A 628 -5.52 25.66 -27.77
CA ILE A 628 -6.37 26.48 -28.64
C ILE A 628 -5.95 26.35 -30.11
N GLY A 629 -4.64 26.37 -30.39
CA GLY A 629 -4.12 26.17 -31.74
C GLY A 629 -4.56 24.84 -32.34
N LYS A 630 -4.49 23.76 -31.55
CA LYS A 630 -4.95 22.43 -31.95
C LYS A 630 -6.46 22.37 -32.16
N LEU A 631 -7.26 22.99 -31.30
CA LEU A 631 -8.71 23.01 -31.47
C LEU A 631 -9.15 23.75 -32.75
N LEU A 632 -8.44 24.80 -33.15
CA LEU A 632 -8.66 25.49 -34.43
C LEU A 632 -8.21 24.60 -35.61
N GLU A 633 -7.06 23.95 -35.50
CA GLU A 633 -6.56 22.99 -36.50
C GLU A 633 -7.55 21.84 -36.72
N TYR A 634 -8.20 21.37 -35.65
CA TYR A 634 -9.17 20.27 -35.66
C TYR A 634 -10.59 20.70 -36.06
N GLU A 635 -10.82 21.99 -36.30
CA GLU A 635 -12.15 22.57 -36.57
C GLU A 635 -13.18 22.27 -35.46
N PHE A 636 -12.71 22.08 -34.22
CA PHE A 636 -13.57 21.88 -33.04
C PHE A 636 -14.08 23.22 -32.50
N ILE A 637 -13.38 24.31 -32.76
CA ILE A 637 -13.80 25.67 -32.40
C ILE A 637 -13.73 26.63 -33.58
N ASP A 638 -14.60 27.65 -33.58
CA ASP A 638 -14.52 28.85 -34.41
C ASP A 638 -14.35 30.07 -33.47
N GLY A 639 -13.14 30.61 -33.43
CA GLY A 639 -12.73 31.57 -32.41
C GLY A 639 -12.81 30.96 -31.01
N PHE A 640 -13.67 31.50 -30.14
CA PHE A 640 -13.93 30.99 -28.78
C PHE A 640 -15.35 30.43 -28.65
N SER A 641 -15.87 29.81 -29.71
CA SER A 641 -17.15 29.11 -29.70
C SER A 641 -16.96 27.69 -30.25
N PRO A 642 -17.56 26.66 -29.66
CA PRO A 642 -17.48 25.30 -30.21
C PRO A 642 -18.26 25.22 -31.53
N THR A 643 -17.68 24.54 -32.52
CA THR A 643 -18.40 24.14 -33.75
C THR A 643 -19.43 23.05 -33.41
N PRO A 644 -20.36 22.68 -34.32
CA PRO A 644 -21.25 21.54 -34.09
C PRO A 644 -20.50 20.25 -33.77
N LEU A 645 -19.34 20.04 -34.39
CA LEU A 645 -18.48 18.89 -34.11
C LEU A 645 -17.84 19.01 -32.72
N GLY A 646 -17.21 20.14 -32.40
CA GLY A 646 -16.60 20.36 -31.09
C GLY A 646 -17.61 20.24 -29.94
N ARG A 647 -18.87 20.66 -30.17
CA ARG A 647 -19.97 20.46 -29.22
C ARG A 647 -20.26 18.98 -28.97
N VAL A 648 -20.31 18.15 -30.01
CA VAL A 648 -20.48 16.70 -29.83
C VAL A 648 -19.28 16.10 -29.09
N VAL A 649 -18.05 16.50 -29.45
CA VAL A 649 -16.82 16.00 -28.82
C VAL A 649 -16.82 16.29 -27.31
N THR A 650 -17.11 17.54 -26.91
CA THR A 650 -17.07 17.94 -25.50
C THR A 650 -18.22 17.37 -24.68
N GLU A 651 -19.45 17.29 -25.22
CA GLU A 651 -20.62 16.76 -24.53
C GLU A 651 -20.48 15.26 -24.22
N HIS A 652 -19.71 14.54 -25.05
CA HIS A 652 -19.45 13.11 -24.89
C HIS A 652 -18.08 12.78 -24.27
N PHE A 653 -17.32 13.78 -23.78
CA PHE A 653 -16.01 13.57 -23.15
C PHE A 653 -15.03 12.77 -24.02
N LEU A 654 -15.08 13.02 -25.34
CA LEU A 654 -14.24 12.33 -26.29
C LEU A 654 -12.87 13.01 -26.35
N SER A 655 -11.81 12.23 -26.23
CA SER A 655 -10.48 12.72 -26.57
C SER A 655 -10.40 13.05 -28.07
N PRO A 656 -9.50 13.94 -28.51
CA PRO A 656 -9.35 14.22 -29.94
C PRO A 656 -9.08 12.96 -30.78
N GLY A 657 -8.28 12.03 -30.26
CA GLY A 657 -7.98 10.75 -30.92
C GLY A 657 -9.22 9.87 -31.08
N GLN A 658 -10.06 9.78 -30.05
CA GLN A 658 -11.33 9.04 -30.09
C GLN A 658 -12.30 9.70 -31.09
N ALA A 659 -12.43 11.03 -31.05
CA ALA A 659 -13.28 11.77 -31.98
C ALA A 659 -12.88 11.52 -33.45
N PHE A 660 -11.59 11.61 -33.79
CA PHE A 660 -11.12 11.33 -35.15
C PHE A 660 -11.31 9.88 -35.57
N ALA A 661 -11.13 8.91 -34.67
CA ALA A 661 -11.40 7.51 -34.94
C ALA A 661 -12.87 7.27 -35.32
N ILE A 662 -13.80 7.86 -34.56
CA ILE A 662 -15.24 7.79 -34.82
C ILE A 662 -15.56 8.41 -36.18
N ILE A 663 -15.06 9.62 -36.46
CA ILE A 663 -15.31 10.33 -37.73
C ILE A 663 -14.79 9.52 -38.92
N ASP A 664 -13.58 8.98 -38.84
CA ASP A 664 -12.96 8.20 -39.91
C ASP A 664 -13.71 6.90 -40.16
N GLY A 665 -14.12 6.18 -39.10
CA GLY A 665 -14.93 4.98 -39.26
C GLY A 665 -16.31 5.25 -39.84
N ILE A 666 -16.98 6.33 -39.42
CA ILE A 666 -18.25 6.76 -40.03
C ILE A 666 -18.06 7.04 -41.53
N ARG A 667 -16.99 7.75 -41.91
CA ARG A 667 -16.67 8.04 -43.32
C ARG A 667 -16.37 6.78 -44.13
N LYS A 668 -15.79 5.76 -43.50
CA LYS A 668 -15.51 4.44 -44.08
C LYS A 668 -16.73 3.50 -44.10
N GLY A 669 -17.84 3.90 -43.48
CA GLY A 669 -19.03 3.06 -43.36
C GLY A 669 -18.85 1.89 -42.40
N ALA A 670 -17.94 2.00 -41.43
CA ALA A 670 -17.74 0.98 -40.41
C ALA A 670 -18.99 0.79 -39.55
N HIS A 671 -19.25 -0.44 -39.11
CA HIS A 671 -20.37 -0.72 -38.24
C HIS A 671 -20.14 -0.09 -36.85
N PRO A 672 -21.15 0.48 -36.17
CA PRO A 672 -20.96 1.08 -34.85
C PRO A 672 -20.31 0.17 -33.81
N TYR A 673 -20.62 -1.13 -33.82
CA TYR A 673 -19.96 -2.10 -32.93
C TYR A 673 -18.46 -2.26 -33.21
N ASP A 674 -18.06 -2.27 -34.49
CA ASP A 674 -16.65 -2.37 -34.85
C ASP A 674 -15.89 -1.11 -34.43
N LEU A 675 -16.53 0.05 -34.60
CA LEU A 675 -15.98 1.34 -34.15
C LEU A 675 -15.74 1.39 -32.63
N ILE A 676 -16.74 0.96 -31.85
CA ILE A 676 -16.61 0.92 -30.38
C ILE A 676 -15.52 -0.07 -29.98
N ALA A 677 -15.47 -1.25 -30.60
CA ALA A 677 -14.44 -2.24 -30.32
C ALA A 677 -13.03 -1.71 -30.67
N ASP A 678 -12.88 -1.03 -31.80
CA ASP A 678 -11.60 -0.44 -32.22
C ASP A 678 -11.13 0.69 -31.27
N ILE A 679 -12.07 1.48 -30.74
CA ILE A 679 -11.78 2.53 -29.76
C ILE A 679 -11.33 1.92 -28.44
N GLU A 680 -12.08 0.96 -27.89
CA GLU A 680 -11.69 0.30 -26.63
C GLU A 680 -10.37 -0.46 -26.75
N LEU A 681 -10.09 -1.08 -27.90
CA LEU A 681 -8.82 -1.77 -28.15
C LEU A 681 -7.64 -0.80 -28.36
N ARG A 682 -7.89 0.46 -28.74
CA ARG A 682 -6.86 1.49 -28.86
C ARG A 682 -6.39 1.99 -27.51
N ASP A 683 -7.33 2.20 -26.59
CA ASP A 683 -7.04 2.65 -25.24
C ASP A 683 -6.23 1.60 -24.43
N GLN A 684 -6.21 0.33 -24.87
CA GLN A 684 -5.38 -0.74 -24.30
C GLN A 684 -3.98 -0.89 -24.93
N ARG A 685 -3.66 -0.16 -26.02
CA ARG A 685 -2.41 -0.30 -26.79
C ARG A 685 -1.46 0.89 -26.66
N LEU A 686 -1.93 2.00 -26.12
CA LEU A 686 -1.13 3.15 -25.72
C LEU A 686 -0.81 3.01 -24.23
#